data_AF-A0A9P1EIK3-F1
#
_entry.id   AF-A0A9P1EIK3-F1
#
_cell.length_a   1.000
_cell.length_b   1.000
_cell.length_c   1.000
_cell.angle_alpha   90.00
_cell.angle_beta   90.00
_cell.angle_gamma   90.00
#
_symmetry.space_group_name_H-M   'P 1'
#
loop_
_entity.id
_entity.type
_entity.pdbx_description
1 polymer ?
#
loop_
_entity_poly.entity_id
_entity_poly.type
_entity_poly.pdbx_seq_one_letter_code
_entity_poly.pdbx_strand_id
1 'polypeptide(L)'
;MAQFLLHGTLHVTIFEIDQLQGEGGGGRNFFSKIVEHVQEAVHIGKGTPKIYATIDLEKARVGKTRMLEEPNNPQWNESFHIYSAHMASNVIFTVKDDNPVGATLIGRAYVPVEELLEGDEVDKWVEILDKEKNPISQGSKIHVKLQYFDIIRDRNWGRGIRSAKHPGVPYTFFSQRKGCRVSLYQDAHIPDGFIPKIPLSGGKYYEPHRCWEDIFDAISNAKHLIYITGWSVYTEISLVRDSRRPRPGGDIMLGELLKKKASEGVKVCMLVWDDRTSVGLLKKDGLMATHDEETEQFFKDTDVHCVLCPRNPDDGGSFVQDLQISTMFTHHQKIVAVDHELPSSGGSQQRRIVSFVGGIDLCDGRYDTPFHSLFRTLDSAHHDDFHQPNFTGASITKGGPREPWHDIHSRLEGPIAWDVLYNFEQRWRKQGGKDVLVNLRELDEIIIPPSPVTFPDDEETWNVQLFRSIDGGAAFGFPETPEEAAKAGLVSGKDNIIDRSIQDAYINAIRRAKNFIYIENQYFLGSCFGWDADDIKVEDIGATHLVAKELSLKIASKIEAGERFTVYVVVPMWPEGIPESASVQAILDWQRRTMSMMYKDVIQAMRAKGIEEDPRTYLTFFCIGNREVKRSGEYEPSETPDPDTDYIRAQEARRFMIYVHSKMMIVDDEYIIVGSANINQRSMDGARDSEIAMGAYQPNHLAARQPARGQVHGFRMALWYEHLGMLDEAFLHPESEECARKVNDIAEKYWDLYSSESLEGDLPGHLLRYPVGVSSDGDVTELPGFEFFPDTKARVLGTKSEYLPPILTT
;
A
#
# COMPACT_ATOMS: atom_id res chain seq x y z
N MET A 1 16.06 -27.55 -17.59
CA MET A 1 16.01 -26.52 -18.64
C MET A 1 16.67 -25.27 -18.10
N ALA A 2 17.31 -24.46 -18.94
CA ALA A 2 17.88 -23.19 -18.49
C ALA A 2 16.74 -22.23 -18.12
N GLN A 3 16.87 -21.52 -17.00
CA GLN A 3 15.95 -20.44 -16.62
C GLN A 3 16.55 -19.10 -17.03
N PHE A 4 15.70 -18.18 -17.49
CA PHE A 4 16.07 -16.82 -17.88
C PHE A 4 15.34 -15.81 -17.00
N LEU A 5 16.00 -14.70 -16.69
CA LEU A 5 15.37 -13.57 -16.01
C LEU A 5 14.53 -12.78 -17.03
N LEU A 6 13.22 -12.78 -16.83
CA LEU A 6 12.31 -11.85 -17.49
C LEU A 6 12.09 -10.65 -16.56
N HIS A 7 12.91 -9.61 -16.74
CA HIS A 7 12.75 -8.32 -16.08
C HIS A 7 12.30 -7.27 -17.10
N GLY A 8 11.03 -6.90 -17.07
CA GLY A 8 10.45 -6.04 -18.10
C GLY A 8 8.94 -6.18 -18.17
N THR A 9 8.38 -6.06 -19.37
CA THR A 9 6.93 -6.16 -19.59
C THR A 9 6.65 -7.20 -20.67
N LEU A 10 5.78 -8.16 -20.37
CA LEU A 10 5.33 -9.19 -21.29
C LEU A 10 3.92 -8.84 -21.75
N HIS A 11 3.76 -8.53 -23.02
CA HIS A 11 2.44 -8.35 -23.63
C HIS A 11 1.94 -9.72 -24.07
N VAL A 12 0.74 -10.09 -23.64
CA VAL A 12 0.12 -11.38 -23.97
C VAL A 12 -1.29 -11.17 -24.46
N THR A 13 -1.69 -11.82 -25.55
CA THR A 13 -3.09 -11.97 -25.95
C THR A 13 -3.44 -13.44 -25.95
N ILE A 14 -4.53 -13.81 -25.27
CA ILE A 14 -5.15 -15.14 -25.35
C ILE A 14 -6.40 -15.00 -26.21
N PHE A 15 -6.40 -15.63 -27.38
CA PHE A 15 -7.51 -15.55 -28.32
C PHE A 15 -8.57 -16.58 -27.98
N GLU A 16 -8.29 -17.85 -28.25
CA GLU A 16 -9.27 -18.93 -28.18
C GLU A 16 -8.61 -20.32 -28.04
N ILE A 17 -9.44 -21.35 -27.84
CA ILE A 17 -9.07 -22.75 -28.01
C ILE A 17 -9.87 -23.34 -29.16
N ASP A 18 -9.20 -23.98 -30.12
CA ASP A 18 -9.80 -24.45 -31.37
C ASP A 18 -11.02 -25.38 -31.16
N GLN A 19 -10.88 -26.34 -30.25
CA GLN A 19 -11.92 -27.29 -29.89
C GLN A 19 -11.68 -27.88 -28.50
N LEU A 20 -12.71 -27.89 -27.67
CA LEU A 20 -12.81 -28.67 -26.44
C LEU A 20 -14.09 -29.51 -26.54
N GLN A 21 -14.02 -30.83 -26.33
CA GLN A 21 -15.25 -31.60 -26.18
C GLN A 21 -15.68 -31.59 -24.71
N GLY A 22 -16.88 -31.08 -24.43
CA GLY A 22 -17.61 -31.46 -23.22
C GLY A 22 -17.88 -32.96 -23.23
N GLU A 23 -17.89 -33.62 -22.06
CA GLU A 23 -18.11 -35.07 -21.88
C GLU A 23 -19.41 -35.57 -22.55
N GLY A 24 -19.33 -35.83 -23.84
CA GLY A 24 -20.46 -36.12 -24.71
C GLY A 24 -20.07 -37.08 -25.81
N GLY A 25 -19.42 -38.20 -25.48
CA GLY A 25 -19.21 -39.28 -26.43
C GLY A 25 -18.00 -40.18 -26.17
N GLY A 26 -18.20 -41.23 -25.36
CA GLY A 26 -17.43 -42.48 -25.49
C GLY A 26 -16.06 -42.53 -24.82
N GLY A 27 -16.01 -42.60 -23.48
CA GLY A 27 -14.77 -42.90 -22.76
C GLY A 27 -14.86 -42.72 -21.25
N ARG A 28 -15.76 -43.45 -20.57
CA ARG A 28 -15.89 -43.44 -19.10
C ARG A 28 -14.60 -43.91 -18.43
N ASN A 29 -13.75 -42.98 -17.98
CA ASN A 29 -12.64 -43.26 -17.07
C ASN A 29 -13.02 -42.95 -15.61
N PHE A 30 -12.49 -43.79 -14.73
CA PHE A 30 -12.88 -44.10 -13.35
C PHE A 30 -13.15 -42.93 -12.37
N PHE A 31 -12.76 -41.69 -12.68
CA PHE A 31 -12.86 -40.53 -11.79
C PHE A 31 -14.25 -39.85 -11.77
N SER A 32 -15.04 -39.94 -12.85
CA SER A 32 -16.39 -39.32 -12.89
C SER A 32 -17.35 -39.96 -11.89
N LYS A 33 -17.17 -41.24 -11.56
CA LYS A 33 -18.07 -41.97 -10.65
C LYS A 33 -18.08 -41.45 -9.22
N ILE A 34 -16.95 -40.92 -8.74
CA ILE A 34 -16.84 -40.43 -7.36
C ILE A 34 -17.49 -39.05 -7.23
N VAL A 35 -17.33 -38.18 -8.23
CA VAL A 35 -17.96 -36.85 -8.25
C VAL A 35 -19.46 -36.94 -8.51
N GLU A 36 -19.91 -37.84 -9.41
CA GLU A 36 -21.34 -38.10 -9.63
C GLU A 36 -22.04 -38.61 -8.35
N HIS A 37 -21.41 -39.52 -7.60
CA HIS A 37 -22.00 -40.02 -6.34
C HIS A 37 -22.10 -38.94 -5.25
N VAL A 38 -21.18 -37.97 -5.23
CA VAL A 38 -21.24 -36.86 -4.26
C VAL A 38 -22.24 -35.80 -4.73
N GLN A 39 -22.30 -35.47 -6.03
CA GLN A 39 -23.27 -34.50 -6.56
C GLN A 39 -24.72 -35.00 -6.44
N GLU A 40 -24.99 -36.29 -6.67
CA GLU A 40 -26.30 -36.90 -6.44
C GLU A 40 -26.67 -37.00 -4.95
N ALA A 41 -25.69 -37.18 -4.06
CA ALA A 41 -25.94 -37.24 -2.62
C ALA A 41 -26.28 -35.87 -1.99
N VAL A 42 -25.89 -34.75 -2.61
CA VAL A 42 -25.96 -33.40 -2.00
C VAL A 42 -26.99 -32.47 -2.68
N HIS A 43 -27.75 -32.91 -3.69
CA HIS A 43 -28.76 -32.10 -4.41
C HIS A 43 -28.23 -30.76 -4.99
N ILE A 44 -26.93 -30.67 -5.30
CA ILE A 44 -26.36 -29.49 -5.98
C ILE A 44 -26.44 -29.77 -7.49
N GLY A 45 -27.24 -28.99 -8.22
CA GLY A 45 -27.45 -29.17 -9.66
C GLY A 45 -26.15 -29.11 -10.48
N LYS A 46 -26.15 -29.74 -11.66
CA LYS A 46 -25.05 -29.62 -12.65
C LYS A 46 -24.92 -28.15 -13.07
N GLY A 47 -23.93 -27.44 -12.53
CA GLY A 47 -23.62 -26.07 -12.94
C GLY A 47 -23.16 -26.00 -14.40
N THR A 48 -23.33 -24.83 -15.02
CA THR A 48 -22.77 -24.54 -16.35
C THR A 48 -21.23 -24.50 -16.26
N PRO A 49 -20.48 -25.14 -17.20
CA PRO A 49 -19.02 -25.07 -17.23
C PRO A 49 -18.55 -23.61 -17.33
N LYS A 50 -17.50 -23.26 -16.59
CA LYS A 50 -16.91 -21.92 -16.58
C LYS A 50 -15.44 -22.01 -16.98
N ILE A 51 -15.17 -21.88 -18.27
CA ILE A 51 -13.84 -22.07 -18.84
C ILE A 51 -13.03 -20.78 -18.76
N TYR A 52 -11.79 -20.88 -18.28
CA TYR A 52 -10.84 -19.77 -18.25
C TYR A 52 -9.40 -20.27 -18.44
N ALA A 53 -8.52 -19.35 -18.82
CA ALA A 53 -7.09 -19.60 -18.95
C ALA A 53 -6.30 -18.74 -17.95
N THR A 54 -5.16 -19.26 -17.50
CA THR A 54 -4.21 -18.53 -16.66
C THR A 54 -2.84 -18.49 -17.30
N ILE A 55 -2.09 -17.42 -17.02
CA ILE A 55 -0.72 -17.21 -17.47
C ILE A 55 0.19 -17.34 -16.26
N ASP A 56 1.15 -18.26 -16.33
CA ASP A 56 2.14 -18.50 -15.30
C ASP A 56 3.56 -18.32 -15.89
N LEU A 57 4.45 -17.62 -15.17
CA LEU A 57 5.88 -17.62 -15.43
C LEU A 57 6.52 -18.68 -14.56
N GLU A 58 6.81 -19.83 -15.17
CA GLU A 58 6.97 -21.11 -14.46
C GLU A 58 5.82 -21.36 -13.49
N LYS A 59 6.03 -21.10 -12.20
CA LYS A 59 5.06 -21.38 -11.15
C LYS A 59 4.38 -20.12 -10.62
N ALA A 60 4.83 -18.94 -11.02
CA ALA A 60 4.26 -17.67 -10.57
C ALA A 60 3.08 -17.26 -11.46
N ARG A 61 1.89 -17.17 -10.89
CA ARG A 61 0.69 -16.65 -11.58
C ARG A 61 0.85 -15.16 -11.88
N VAL A 62 0.68 -14.79 -13.14
CA VAL A 62 0.82 -13.40 -13.59
C VAL A 62 -0.39 -12.85 -14.35
N GLY A 63 -1.33 -13.71 -14.75
CA GLY A 63 -2.56 -13.27 -15.42
C GLY A 63 -3.64 -14.35 -15.43
N LYS A 64 -4.89 -13.93 -15.61
CA LYS A 64 -6.08 -14.79 -15.70
C LYS A 64 -7.09 -14.11 -16.63
N THR A 65 -7.70 -14.89 -17.52
CA THR A 65 -8.80 -14.41 -18.37
C THR A 65 -10.11 -14.39 -17.58
N ARG A 66 -11.10 -13.65 -18.09
CA ARG A 66 -12.49 -13.83 -17.64
C ARG A 66 -12.96 -15.27 -17.82
N MET A 67 -13.98 -15.65 -17.06
CA MET A 67 -14.68 -16.92 -17.23
C MET A 67 -15.68 -16.84 -18.37
N LEU A 68 -15.78 -17.91 -19.17
CA LEU A 68 -16.76 -18.05 -20.25
C LEU A 68 -17.66 -19.26 -19.99
N GLU A 69 -18.95 -19.12 -20.30
CA GLU A 69 -19.93 -20.20 -20.21
C GLU A 69 -20.04 -21.03 -21.52
N GLU A 70 -19.11 -20.84 -22.46
CA GLU A 70 -19.06 -21.53 -23.75
C GLU A 70 -17.98 -22.63 -23.75
N PRO A 71 -18.33 -23.91 -23.55
CA PRO A 71 -17.34 -24.95 -23.25
C PRO A 71 -16.59 -25.48 -24.48
N ASN A 72 -17.11 -25.31 -25.70
CA ASN A 72 -16.59 -26.04 -26.86
C ASN A 72 -15.55 -25.26 -27.69
N ASN A 73 -15.67 -23.94 -27.77
CA ASN A 73 -14.72 -23.04 -28.43
C ASN A 73 -14.66 -21.73 -27.63
N PRO A 74 -14.00 -21.72 -26.46
CA PRO A 74 -13.93 -20.52 -25.63
C PRO A 74 -13.09 -19.44 -26.35
N GLN A 75 -13.69 -18.28 -26.61
CA GLN A 75 -13.03 -17.12 -27.21
C GLN A 75 -12.95 -15.95 -26.21
N TRP A 76 -11.76 -15.71 -25.67
CA TRP A 76 -11.54 -14.62 -24.72
C TRP A 76 -11.19 -13.31 -25.41
N ASN A 77 -10.34 -13.35 -26.44
CA ASN A 77 -9.78 -12.17 -27.09
C ASN A 77 -9.27 -11.14 -26.06
N GLU A 78 -8.52 -11.62 -25.06
CA GLU A 78 -8.13 -10.84 -23.89
C GLU A 78 -6.63 -10.57 -23.91
N SER A 79 -6.26 -9.31 -23.69
CA SER A 79 -4.87 -8.85 -23.73
C SER A 79 -4.40 -8.38 -22.35
N PHE A 80 -3.14 -8.66 -22.04
CA PHE A 80 -2.50 -8.43 -20.75
C PHE A 80 -1.19 -7.66 -20.95
N HIS A 81 -0.96 -6.67 -20.10
CA HIS A 81 0.32 -5.96 -19.99
C HIS A 81 1.00 -6.39 -18.69
N ILE A 82 1.77 -7.47 -18.74
CA ILE A 82 2.27 -8.16 -17.54
C ILE A 82 3.63 -7.60 -17.15
N TYR A 83 3.72 -6.96 -15.99
CA TYR A 83 5.02 -6.68 -15.38
C TYR A 83 5.68 -7.99 -14.94
N SER A 84 6.95 -8.16 -15.30
CA SER A 84 7.73 -9.36 -15.01
C SER A 84 9.05 -9.01 -14.33
N ALA A 85 9.38 -9.81 -13.31
CA ALA A 85 10.65 -9.81 -12.57
C ALA A 85 10.99 -11.25 -12.13
N HIS A 86 10.84 -12.22 -13.05
CA HIS A 86 10.78 -13.65 -12.73
C HIS A 86 11.88 -14.45 -13.45
N MET A 87 12.40 -15.48 -12.78
CA MET A 87 13.18 -16.53 -13.44
C MET A 87 12.23 -17.57 -14.03
N ALA A 88 12.30 -17.82 -15.33
CA ALA A 88 11.42 -18.78 -15.99
C ALA A 88 12.10 -19.48 -17.18
N SER A 89 11.76 -20.77 -17.39
CA SER A 89 12.08 -21.47 -18.65
C SER A 89 10.89 -21.48 -19.62
N ASN A 90 9.67 -21.40 -19.10
CA ASN A 90 8.43 -21.39 -19.91
C ASN A 90 7.44 -20.34 -19.41
N VAL A 91 6.73 -19.73 -20.36
CA VAL A 91 5.41 -19.14 -20.13
C VAL A 91 4.38 -20.26 -20.28
N ILE A 92 3.59 -20.49 -19.24
CA ILE A 92 2.66 -21.61 -19.16
C ILE A 92 1.23 -21.08 -19.19
N PHE A 93 0.43 -21.63 -20.10
CA PHE A 93 -1.00 -21.35 -20.21
C PHE A 93 -1.78 -22.52 -19.64
N THR A 94 -2.47 -22.31 -18.52
CA THR A 94 -3.27 -23.37 -17.88
C THR A 94 -4.75 -23.14 -18.12
N VAL A 95 -5.43 -24.11 -18.74
CA VAL A 95 -6.88 -24.06 -19.01
C VAL A 95 -7.62 -24.82 -17.92
N LYS A 96 -8.68 -24.22 -17.37
CA LYS A 96 -9.45 -24.76 -16.25
C LYS A 96 -10.94 -24.55 -16.45
N ASP A 97 -11.72 -25.42 -15.84
CA ASP A 97 -13.18 -25.34 -15.72
C ASP A 97 -13.57 -25.10 -14.25
N ASP A 98 -14.11 -23.93 -13.93
CA ASP A 98 -14.53 -23.57 -12.56
C ASP A 98 -15.96 -24.03 -12.25
N ASN A 99 -16.10 -25.33 -11.95
CA ASN A 99 -17.38 -25.90 -11.55
C ASN A 99 -17.68 -25.63 -10.07
N PRO A 100 -18.96 -25.64 -9.64
CA PRO A 100 -19.35 -25.35 -8.25
C PRO A 100 -18.72 -26.24 -7.17
N VAL A 101 -18.17 -27.40 -7.55
CA VAL A 101 -17.48 -28.35 -6.65
C VAL A 101 -15.97 -28.06 -6.54
N GLY A 102 -15.43 -27.21 -7.44
CA GLY A 102 -14.04 -26.78 -7.49
C GLY A 102 -13.47 -26.80 -8.91
N ALA A 103 -12.48 -25.95 -9.15
CA ALA A 103 -11.80 -25.83 -10.45
C ALA A 103 -11.14 -27.15 -10.89
N THR A 104 -11.51 -27.63 -12.07
CA THR A 104 -10.93 -28.82 -12.71
C THR A 104 -9.90 -28.39 -13.75
N LEU A 105 -8.70 -28.98 -13.70
CA LEU A 105 -7.65 -28.75 -14.70
C LEU A 105 -8.01 -29.47 -16.01
N ILE A 106 -8.06 -28.73 -17.12
CA ILE A 106 -8.20 -29.30 -18.47
C ILE A 106 -6.83 -29.68 -19.03
N GLY A 107 -5.87 -28.75 -19.00
CA GLY A 107 -4.52 -29.00 -19.49
C GLY A 107 -3.63 -27.76 -19.49
N ARG A 108 -2.40 -27.90 -19.99
CA ARG A 108 -1.38 -26.85 -20.03
C ARG A 108 -0.68 -26.75 -21.38
N ALA A 109 -0.49 -25.53 -21.86
CA ALA A 109 0.33 -25.22 -23.04
C ALA A 109 1.62 -24.49 -22.61
N TYR A 110 2.72 -24.72 -23.31
CA TYR A 110 4.05 -24.23 -22.91
C TYR A 110 4.71 -23.45 -24.05
N VAL A 111 5.10 -22.21 -23.78
CA VAL A 111 5.92 -21.40 -24.68
C VAL A 111 7.29 -21.21 -24.03
N PRO A 112 8.37 -21.79 -24.58
CA PRO A 112 9.72 -21.58 -24.09
C PRO A 112 10.09 -20.10 -24.04
N VAL A 113 10.66 -19.65 -22.94
CA VAL A 113 11.07 -18.25 -22.74
C VAL A 113 12.16 -17.84 -23.73
N GLU A 114 13.00 -18.77 -24.16
CA GLU A 114 14.05 -18.55 -25.16
C GLU A 114 13.51 -17.93 -26.47
N GLU A 115 12.28 -18.27 -26.87
CA GLU A 115 11.63 -17.71 -28.05
C GLU A 115 11.27 -16.21 -27.91
N LEU A 116 11.25 -15.67 -26.68
CA LEU A 116 10.84 -14.31 -26.37
C LEU A 116 12.01 -13.35 -26.16
N LEU A 117 13.23 -13.85 -25.97
CA LEU A 117 14.38 -13.05 -25.52
C LEU A 117 14.86 -12.03 -26.56
N GLU A 118 14.64 -12.29 -27.85
CA GLU A 118 14.97 -11.35 -28.93
C GLU A 118 14.00 -10.15 -28.95
N GLY A 119 12.82 -10.30 -28.34
CA GLY A 119 11.75 -9.31 -28.27
C GLY A 119 10.85 -9.26 -29.50
N ASP A 120 10.97 -10.25 -30.40
CA ASP A 120 10.07 -10.45 -31.52
C ASP A 120 8.68 -10.92 -31.05
N GLU A 121 7.67 -10.66 -31.86
CA GLU A 121 6.30 -11.11 -31.59
C GLU A 121 6.17 -12.61 -31.93
N VAL A 122 5.70 -13.39 -30.96
CA VAL A 122 5.37 -14.80 -31.12
C VAL A 122 3.87 -14.95 -31.20
N ASP A 123 3.34 -15.30 -32.38
CA ASP A 123 1.92 -15.59 -32.61
C ASP A 123 1.78 -17.06 -33.08
N LYS A 124 1.21 -17.92 -32.24
CA LYS A 124 1.14 -19.36 -32.54
C LYS A 124 0.01 -20.11 -31.84
N TRP A 125 -0.35 -21.23 -32.44
CA TRP A 125 -1.19 -22.27 -31.83
C TRP A 125 -0.31 -23.25 -31.05
N VAL A 126 -0.56 -23.40 -29.76
CA VAL A 126 0.22 -24.24 -28.85
C VAL A 126 -0.63 -25.40 -28.36
N GLU A 127 -0.09 -26.60 -28.42
CA GLU A 127 -0.79 -27.82 -28.01
C GLU A 127 -1.02 -27.88 -26.50
N ILE A 128 -2.24 -28.24 -26.10
CA ILE A 128 -2.62 -28.39 -24.71
C ILE A 128 -2.28 -29.82 -24.27
N LEU A 129 -1.51 -29.92 -23.18
CA LEU A 129 -0.99 -31.17 -22.65
C LEU A 129 -1.60 -31.53 -21.29
N ASP A 130 -1.68 -32.82 -21.00
CA ASP A 130 -2.07 -33.37 -19.71
C ASP A 130 -0.94 -33.23 -18.66
N LYS A 131 -1.12 -33.84 -17.48
CA LYS A 131 -0.14 -33.77 -16.38
C LYS A 131 1.15 -34.53 -16.71
N GLU A 132 1.07 -35.52 -17.57
CA GLU A 132 2.15 -36.37 -18.06
C GLU A 132 2.86 -35.76 -19.29
N LYS A 133 2.45 -34.55 -19.71
CA LYS A 133 2.93 -33.84 -20.91
C LYS A 133 2.61 -34.55 -22.24
N ASN A 134 1.56 -35.35 -22.27
CA ASN A 134 1.00 -35.86 -23.52
C ASN A 134 -0.12 -34.93 -24.01
N PRO A 135 -0.36 -34.83 -25.32
CA PRO A 135 -1.50 -34.11 -25.85
C PRO A 135 -2.82 -34.57 -25.23
N ILE A 136 -3.69 -33.63 -24.84
CA ILE A 136 -5.04 -33.98 -24.37
C ILE A 136 -5.87 -34.61 -25.50
N SER A 137 -6.92 -35.36 -25.15
CA SER A 137 -7.75 -36.07 -26.13
C SER A 137 -8.23 -35.13 -27.25
N GLN A 138 -7.94 -35.48 -28.52
CA GLN A 138 -8.17 -34.71 -29.78
C GLN A 138 -7.11 -33.66 -30.17
N GLY A 139 -6.04 -33.46 -29.38
CA GLY A 139 -4.93 -32.57 -29.77
C GLY A 139 -5.30 -31.08 -29.80
N SER A 140 -6.19 -30.65 -28.89
CA SER A 140 -6.64 -29.26 -28.74
C SER A 140 -5.46 -28.29 -28.60
N LYS A 141 -5.62 -27.10 -29.17
CA LYS A 141 -4.60 -26.05 -29.17
C LYS A 141 -5.17 -24.73 -28.70
N ILE A 142 -4.35 -23.97 -27.96
CA ILE A 142 -4.65 -22.60 -27.58
C ILE A 142 -3.92 -21.63 -28.51
N HIS A 143 -4.62 -20.60 -28.99
CA HIS A 143 -4.03 -19.53 -29.80
C HIS A 143 -3.59 -18.38 -28.91
N VAL A 144 -2.29 -18.09 -28.91
CA VAL A 144 -1.69 -17.06 -28.07
C VAL A 144 -0.73 -16.19 -28.87
N LYS A 145 -0.66 -14.92 -28.48
CA LYS A 145 0.33 -13.97 -28.96
C LYS A 145 1.12 -13.40 -27.79
N LEU A 146 2.44 -13.37 -27.89
CA LEU A 146 3.34 -12.90 -26.85
C LEU A 146 4.39 -11.96 -27.44
N GLN A 147 4.74 -10.91 -26.71
CA GLN A 147 5.91 -10.10 -27.01
C GLN A 147 6.53 -9.59 -25.70
N TYR A 148 7.82 -9.87 -25.51
CA TYR A 148 8.56 -9.42 -24.33
C TYR A 148 9.35 -8.14 -24.63
N PHE A 149 9.22 -7.17 -23.73
CA PHE A 149 9.96 -5.93 -23.74
C PHE A 149 10.89 -5.91 -22.53
N ASP A 150 12.17 -6.15 -22.78
CA ASP A 150 13.22 -6.02 -21.78
C ASP A 150 13.22 -4.60 -21.20
N ILE A 151 13.40 -4.51 -19.88
CA ILE A 151 13.36 -3.24 -19.16
C ILE A 151 14.36 -2.20 -19.68
N ILE A 152 15.51 -2.63 -20.22
CA ILE A 152 16.52 -1.70 -20.75
C ILE A 152 16.04 -0.95 -22.01
N ARG A 153 14.98 -1.46 -22.67
CA ARG A 153 14.34 -0.80 -23.84
C ARG A 153 13.37 0.30 -23.40
N ASP A 154 12.97 0.34 -22.13
CA ASP A 154 12.12 1.41 -21.60
C ASP A 154 12.87 2.76 -21.61
N ARG A 155 12.20 3.81 -22.08
CA ARG A 155 12.81 5.14 -22.30
C ARG A 155 13.15 5.89 -21.00
N ASN A 156 12.58 5.46 -19.89
CA ASN A 156 12.69 6.02 -18.56
C ASN A 156 13.47 5.12 -17.58
N TRP A 157 13.77 3.85 -17.92
CA TRP A 157 14.61 2.97 -17.10
C TRP A 157 15.92 3.64 -16.68
N GLY A 158 16.13 3.77 -15.36
CA GLY A 158 17.33 4.39 -14.80
C GLY A 158 17.53 5.87 -15.14
N ARG A 159 16.49 6.61 -15.51
CA ARG A 159 16.58 8.00 -15.98
C ARG A 159 15.68 9.00 -15.25
N GLY A 160 14.91 8.54 -14.26
CA GLY A 160 13.92 9.34 -13.55
C GLY A 160 12.74 9.76 -14.45
N ILE A 161 12.01 10.79 -14.02
CA ILE A 161 10.92 11.44 -14.78
C ILE A 161 11.45 12.08 -16.07
N ARG A 162 12.71 12.55 -16.05
CA ARG A 162 13.50 13.04 -17.20
C ARG A 162 13.01 14.34 -17.85
N SER A 163 11.70 14.59 -17.92
CA SER A 163 11.12 15.74 -18.63
C SER A 163 9.76 16.14 -18.06
N ALA A 164 9.47 17.44 -18.04
CA ALA A 164 8.15 18.01 -17.76
C ALA A 164 7.02 17.47 -18.66
N LYS A 165 7.38 16.85 -19.80
CA LYS A 165 6.46 16.22 -20.76
C LYS A 165 6.22 14.73 -20.47
N HIS A 166 6.67 14.20 -19.34
CA HIS A 166 6.43 12.81 -18.97
C HIS A 166 4.91 12.51 -19.01
N PRO A 167 4.48 11.43 -19.69
CA PRO A 167 3.06 11.19 -19.95
C PRO A 167 2.29 10.66 -18.73
N GLY A 168 2.99 10.24 -17.68
CA GLY A 168 2.45 9.50 -16.55
C GLY A 168 2.68 8.01 -16.70
N VAL A 169 2.22 7.25 -15.70
CA VAL A 169 2.21 5.79 -15.71
C VAL A 169 1.19 5.33 -16.77
N PRO A 170 1.58 4.45 -17.72
CA PRO A 170 0.68 3.94 -18.74
C PRO A 170 -0.28 2.88 -18.16
N TYR A 171 -1.34 2.57 -18.91
CA TYR A 171 -2.31 1.51 -18.56
C TYR A 171 -2.91 1.70 -17.17
N THR A 172 -3.52 2.86 -16.93
CA THR A 172 -4.22 3.14 -15.67
C THR A 172 -5.58 3.76 -15.95
N PHE A 173 -6.53 3.50 -15.07
CA PHE A 173 -7.89 4.05 -15.19
C PHE A 173 -7.90 5.59 -15.17
N PHE A 174 -7.14 6.20 -14.26
CA PHE A 174 -6.94 7.65 -14.23
C PHE A 174 -5.64 8.05 -14.95
N SER A 175 -5.74 9.01 -15.86
CA SER A 175 -4.58 9.61 -16.52
C SER A 175 -3.94 10.69 -15.66
N GLN A 176 -2.66 10.99 -15.90
CA GLN A 176 -1.96 12.09 -15.24
C GLN A 176 -2.64 13.44 -15.52
N ARG A 177 -2.83 14.23 -14.45
CA ARG A 177 -3.34 15.59 -14.47
C ARG A 177 -2.20 16.60 -14.33
N LYS A 178 -2.39 17.79 -14.90
CA LYS A 178 -1.42 18.90 -14.89
C LYS A 178 -2.04 20.13 -14.25
N GLY A 179 -1.20 21.08 -13.84
CA GLY A 179 -1.68 22.32 -13.23
C GLY A 179 -2.28 22.09 -11.84
N CYS A 180 -1.82 21.03 -11.17
CA CYS A 180 -2.24 20.68 -9.83
C CYS A 180 -1.40 21.42 -8.78
N ARG A 181 -1.81 21.29 -7.53
CA ARG A 181 -0.99 21.60 -6.36
C ARG A 181 -1.14 20.46 -5.35
N VAL A 182 -0.03 20.11 -4.72
CA VAL A 182 0.04 19.09 -3.66
C VAL A 182 0.57 19.74 -2.40
N SER A 183 -0.12 19.56 -1.28
CA SER A 183 0.42 19.82 0.05
C SER A 183 0.78 18.48 0.68
N LEU A 184 2.04 18.31 1.07
CA LEU A 184 2.53 17.10 1.74
C LEU A 184 2.46 17.32 3.24
N TYR A 185 1.91 16.35 3.96
CA TYR A 185 1.76 16.39 5.41
C TYR A 185 2.63 15.31 6.05
N GLN A 186 3.47 15.75 6.98
CA GLN A 186 4.22 14.91 7.91
C GLN A 186 3.43 14.97 9.23
N ASP A 187 2.91 13.81 9.61
CA ASP A 187 1.97 13.60 10.72
C ASP A 187 0.64 14.37 10.59
N ALA A 188 -0.22 14.19 11.60
CA ALA A 188 -1.48 14.91 11.70
C ALA A 188 -1.26 16.42 11.93
N HIS A 189 -0.19 16.79 12.64
CA HIS A 189 0.11 18.17 13.01
C HIS A 189 1.61 18.44 13.12
N ILE A 190 2.04 19.66 12.80
CA ILE A 190 3.43 20.12 12.98
C ILE A 190 3.44 21.39 13.84
N PRO A 191 4.09 21.37 15.03
CA PRO A 191 4.26 22.54 15.87
C PRO A 191 5.06 23.66 15.20
N ASP A 192 4.82 24.90 15.60
CA ASP A 192 5.62 26.03 15.13
C ASP A 192 7.10 25.90 15.54
N GLY A 193 7.99 26.23 14.61
CA GLY A 193 9.44 26.24 14.85
C GLY A 193 10.10 24.86 14.92
N PHE A 194 9.38 23.77 14.62
CA PHE A 194 9.97 22.43 14.57
C PHE A 194 10.96 22.28 13.40
N ILE A 195 10.50 22.60 12.18
CA ILE A 195 11.28 22.40 10.96
C ILE A 195 12.39 23.46 10.83
N PRO A 196 13.66 23.04 10.63
CA PRO A 196 14.76 23.96 10.39
C PRO A 196 14.66 24.59 9.00
N LYS A 197 15.52 25.59 8.73
CA LYS A 197 15.59 26.21 7.40
C LYS A 197 16.17 25.25 6.37
N ILE A 198 15.31 24.61 5.58
CA ILE A 198 15.70 23.76 4.45
C ILE A 198 15.56 24.56 3.15
N PRO A 199 16.66 24.92 2.46
CA PRO A 199 16.59 25.74 1.25
C PRO A 199 16.03 24.96 0.06
N LEU A 200 15.14 25.59 -0.69
CA LEU A 200 14.58 25.09 -1.94
C LEU A 200 15.15 25.88 -3.14
N SER A 201 15.01 25.31 -4.34
CA SER A 201 15.16 26.09 -5.57
C SER A 201 14.15 27.25 -5.60
N GLY A 202 14.53 28.37 -6.22
CA GLY A 202 13.73 29.60 -6.21
C GLY A 202 13.99 30.51 -4.99
N GLY A 203 14.94 30.16 -4.12
CA GLY A 203 15.39 31.01 -3.00
C GLY A 203 14.46 31.02 -1.79
N LYS A 204 13.46 30.13 -1.76
CA LYS A 204 12.56 29.91 -0.63
C LYS A 204 13.11 28.86 0.32
N TYR A 205 12.50 28.76 1.49
CA TYR A 205 12.68 27.64 2.40
C TYR A 205 11.45 26.73 2.36
N TYR A 206 11.65 25.45 2.66
CA TYR A 206 10.55 24.53 2.87
C TYR A 206 9.70 24.99 4.06
N GLU A 207 8.38 25.01 3.88
CA GLU A 207 7.42 25.37 4.91
C GLU A 207 6.48 24.17 5.14
N PRO A 208 6.40 23.63 6.37
CA PRO A 208 5.53 22.51 6.66
C PRO A 208 4.05 22.91 6.62
N HIS A 209 3.23 22.03 6.05
CA HIS A 209 1.76 22.11 6.13
C HIS A 209 1.24 21.27 7.32
N ARG A 210 -0.03 21.44 7.70
CA ARG A 210 -0.61 20.81 8.91
C ARG A 210 -1.90 20.07 8.54
N CYS A 211 -1.87 18.74 8.58
CA CYS A 211 -2.91 17.88 8.01
C CYS A 211 -4.29 18.17 8.60
N TRP A 212 -4.43 17.99 9.92
CA TRP A 212 -5.74 18.08 10.57
C TRP A 212 -6.22 19.53 10.73
N GLU A 213 -5.31 20.52 10.78
CA GLU A 213 -5.71 21.94 10.65
C GLU A 213 -6.34 22.20 9.27
N ASP A 214 -5.70 21.74 8.19
CA ASP A 214 -6.19 21.96 6.83
C ASP A 214 -7.46 21.15 6.53
N ILE A 215 -7.62 19.95 7.10
CA ILE A 215 -8.86 19.17 7.03
C ILE A 215 -9.99 19.87 7.80
N PHE A 216 -9.71 20.37 9.01
CA PHE A 216 -10.68 21.14 9.79
C PHE A 216 -11.17 22.37 9.03
N ASP A 217 -10.25 23.15 8.44
CA ASP A 217 -10.58 24.32 7.64
C ASP A 217 -11.40 23.92 6.39
N ALA A 218 -11.03 22.82 5.72
CA ALA A 218 -11.73 22.32 4.54
C ALA A 218 -13.19 21.92 4.84
N ILE A 219 -13.41 21.14 5.91
CA ILE A 219 -14.75 20.72 6.34
C ILE A 219 -15.58 21.93 6.79
N SER A 220 -15.00 22.81 7.60
CA SER A 220 -15.70 23.98 8.14
C SER A 220 -16.16 24.93 7.05
N ASN A 221 -15.34 25.12 6.01
CA ASN A 221 -15.59 26.05 4.91
C ASN A 221 -16.39 25.47 3.74
N ALA A 222 -16.72 24.17 3.77
CA ALA A 222 -17.55 23.53 2.75
C ALA A 222 -18.98 24.11 2.70
N LYS A 223 -19.55 24.21 1.50
CA LYS A 223 -20.88 24.78 1.26
C LYS A 223 -21.83 23.84 0.51
N HIS A 224 -21.33 22.79 -0.13
CA HIS A 224 -22.13 21.91 -0.98
C HIS A 224 -21.95 20.44 -0.68
N LEU A 225 -20.71 19.96 -0.49
CA LEU A 225 -20.40 18.55 -0.28
C LEU A 225 -19.22 18.34 0.69
N ILE A 226 -19.34 17.31 1.52
CA ILE A 226 -18.27 16.73 2.33
C ILE A 226 -18.38 15.20 2.21
N TYR A 227 -17.46 14.59 1.46
CA TYR A 227 -17.44 13.15 1.24
C TYR A 227 -16.25 12.51 1.93
N ILE A 228 -16.49 11.52 2.77
CA ILE A 228 -15.46 10.90 3.60
C ILE A 228 -15.46 9.38 3.40
N THR A 229 -14.29 8.80 3.21
CA THR A 229 -14.09 7.36 3.43
C THR A 229 -13.05 7.16 4.50
N GLY A 230 -13.26 6.14 5.34
CA GLY A 230 -12.28 5.74 6.33
C GLY A 230 -12.34 4.24 6.54
N TRP A 231 -11.17 3.66 6.83
CA TRP A 231 -11.13 2.33 7.43
C TRP A 231 -11.74 2.37 8.82
N SER A 232 -11.49 3.47 9.55
CA SER A 232 -12.24 3.83 10.74
C SER A 232 -12.47 5.34 10.78
N VAL A 233 -13.57 5.74 11.41
CA VAL A 233 -13.82 7.13 11.77
C VAL A 233 -14.27 7.10 13.22
N TYR A 234 -13.76 8.01 14.05
CA TYR A 234 -14.21 8.16 15.43
C TYR A 234 -14.76 9.57 15.62
N THR A 235 -16.01 9.68 16.04
CA THR A 235 -16.76 10.93 16.05
C THR A 235 -16.35 11.90 17.15
N GLU A 236 -15.69 11.40 18.20
CA GLU A 236 -15.38 12.17 19.41
C GLU A 236 -13.98 12.82 19.38
N ILE A 237 -13.20 12.63 18.31
CA ILE A 237 -11.91 13.32 18.16
C ILE A 237 -12.11 14.81 17.87
N SER A 238 -11.19 15.64 18.36
CA SER A 238 -10.97 17.01 17.89
C SER A 238 -9.78 17.09 16.94
N LEU A 239 -9.92 17.84 15.85
CA LEU A 239 -8.89 17.97 14.82
C LEU A 239 -7.78 18.95 15.20
N VAL A 240 -8.06 19.92 16.08
CA VAL A 240 -7.13 20.98 16.47
C VAL A 240 -6.89 20.93 17.98
N ARG A 241 -5.69 20.53 18.39
CA ARG A 241 -5.35 20.33 19.82
C ARG A 241 -4.16 21.16 20.32
N ASP A 242 -3.38 21.77 19.43
CA ASP A 242 -2.23 22.58 19.85
C ASP A 242 -2.70 23.94 20.40
N SER A 243 -2.59 24.10 21.72
CA SER A 243 -3.01 25.30 22.43
C SER A 243 -2.24 26.57 22.02
N ARG A 244 -1.08 26.43 21.38
CA ARG A 244 -0.30 27.56 20.82
C ARG A 244 -0.79 27.99 19.44
N ARG A 245 -1.62 27.17 18.79
CA ARG A 245 -2.19 27.40 17.46
C ARG A 245 -3.72 27.22 17.47
N PRO A 246 -4.45 27.95 18.32
CA PRO A 246 -5.89 27.79 18.40
C PRO A 246 -6.56 28.20 17.07
N ARG A 247 -7.55 27.41 16.65
CA ARG A 247 -8.46 27.70 15.55
C ARG A 247 -9.85 28.01 16.14
N PRO A 248 -10.57 29.06 15.67
CA PRO A 248 -11.92 29.32 16.15
C PRO A 248 -12.84 28.11 15.93
N GLY A 249 -13.38 27.56 17.04
CA GLY A 249 -14.19 26.34 17.02
C GLY A 249 -13.41 25.04 16.78
N GLY A 250 -12.08 25.05 16.88
CA GLY A 250 -11.23 23.88 16.67
C GLY A 250 -11.34 22.80 17.76
N ASP A 251 -11.95 23.13 18.89
CA ASP A 251 -12.29 22.24 20.00
C ASP A 251 -13.55 21.39 19.74
N ILE A 252 -14.30 21.70 18.67
CA ILE A 252 -15.46 20.90 18.28
C ILE A 252 -15.05 19.46 17.92
N MET A 253 -15.82 18.50 18.40
CA MET A 253 -15.69 17.11 17.98
C MET A 253 -16.07 16.95 16.50
N LEU A 254 -15.37 16.07 15.79
CA LEU A 254 -15.58 15.81 14.36
C LEU A 254 -17.04 15.49 14.05
N GLY A 255 -17.68 14.64 14.85
CA GLY A 255 -19.07 14.25 14.67
C GLY A 255 -20.03 15.43 14.74
N GLU A 256 -19.84 16.33 15.69
CA GLU A 256 -20.67 17.52 15.86
C GLU A 256 -20.41 18.56 14.76
N LEU A 257 -19.18 18.69 14.28
CA LEU A 257 -18.87 19.50 13.11
C LEU A 257 -19.63 19.00 11.86
N LEU A 258 -19.60 17.69 11.61
CA LEU A 258 -20.28 17.10 10.45
C LEU A 258 -21.81 17.25 10.54
N LYS A 259 -22.42 17.03 11.71
CA LYS A 259 -23.86 17.28 11.94
C LYS A 259 -24.22 18.75 11.70
N LYS A 260 -23.40 19.69 12.19
CA LYS A 260 -23.59 21.12 11.96
C LYS A 260 -23.55 21.44 10.47
N LYS A 261 -22.53 20.97 9.74
CA LYS A 261 -22.43 21.21 8.30
C LYS A 261 -23.62 20.61 7.53
N ALA A 262 -24.06 19.41 7.89
CA ALA A 262 -25.22 18.77 7.26
C ALA A 262 -26.52 19.56 7.48
N SER A 263 -26.77 20.03 8.71
CA SER A 263 -27.97 20.83 9.02
C SER A 263 -27.94 22.25 8.42
N GLU A 264 -26.76 22.77 8.08
CA GLU A 264 -26.59 23.98 7.27
C GLU A 264 -26.88 23.76 5.76
N GLY A 265 -27.18 22.53 5.35
CA GLY A 265 -27.53 22.15 3.98
C GLY A 265 -26.37 21.58 3.15
N VAL A 266 -25.18 21.38 3.73
CA VAL A 266 -24.06 20.72 3.04
C VAL A 266 -24.36 19.22 2.92
N LYS A 267 -24.13 18.63 1.75
CA LYS A 267 -24.31 17.18 1.57
C LYS A 267 -23.15 16.42 2.18
N VAL A 268 -23.35 15.85 3.37
CA VAL A 268 -22.33 15.03 4.06
C VAL A 268 -22.61 13.54 3.81
N CYS A 269 -21.68 12.87 3.12
CA CYS A 269 -21.78 11.43 2.81
C CYS A 269 -20.53 10.69 3.27
N MET A 270 -20.70 9.57 3.95
CA MET A 270 -19.59 8.80 4.51
C MET A 270 -19.70 7.33 4.14
N LEU A 271 -18.59 6.73 3.70
CA LEU A 271 -18.41 5.29 3.53
C LEU A 271 -17.35 4.82 4.51
N VAL A 272 -17.79 4.29 5.66
CA VAL A 272 -16.91 3.72 6.69
C VAL A 272 -16.89 2.21 6.50
N TRP A 273 -15.74 1.55 6.63
CA TRP A 273 -15.69 0.09 6.52
C TRP A 273 -16.57 -0.59 7.58
N ASP A 274 -17.33 -1.62 7.17
CA ASP A 274 -18.17 -2.47 8.03
C ASP A 274 -17.33 -3.62 8.60
N ASP A 275 -16.85 -3.49 9.84
CA ASP A 275 -16.22 -4.59 10.57
C ASP A 275 -17.30 -5.54 11.09
N ARG A 276 -17.65 -6.50 10.23
CA ARG A 276 -18.64 -7.54 10.54
C ARG A 276 -18.26 -8.44 11.72
N THR A 277 -17.04 -8.36 12.25
CA THR A 277 -16.62 -9.11 13.45
C THR A 277 -17.00 -8.43 14.77
N SER A 278 -17.48 -7.18 14.72
CA SER A 278 -17.94 -6.39 15.87
C SER A 278 -19.29 -6.86 16.46
N VAL A 279 -20.09 -7.64 15.72
CA VAL A 279 -21.41 -8.14 16.16
C VAL A 279 -21.32 -9.50 16.88
N GLY A 280 -21.20 -9.48 18.21
CA GLY A 280 -21.56 -10.61 19.10
C GLY A 280 -20.58 -11.79 19.20
N LEU A 281 -20.36 -12.26 20.45
CA LEU A 281 -19.49 -13.38 20.88
C LEU A 281 -17.98 -13.28 20.57
N LEU A 282 -17.56 -12.56 19.54
CA LEU A 282 -16.15 -12.21 19.23
C LEU A 282 -15.67 -10.92 19.92
N LYS A 283 -16.56 -10.22 20.63
CA LYS A 283 -16.30 -8.97 21.37
C LYS A 283 -15.20 -9.03 22.43
N LYS A 284 -14.75 -10.23 22.82
CA LYS A 284 -13.64 -10.37 23.79
C LYS A 284 -12.28 -10.06 23.17
N ASP A 285 -12.17 -10.14 21.85
CA ASP A 285 -10.97 -9.84 21.07
C ASP A 285 -11.37 -9.09 19.79
N GLY A 286 -11.98 -7.89 19.90
CA GLY A 286 -12.27 -7.06 18.71
C GLY A 286 -11.01 -6.91 17.87
N LEU A 287 -10.91 -7.67 16.78
CA LEU A 287 -9.64 -8.02 16.15
C LEU A 287 -8.93 -6.84 15.49
N MET A 288 -9.69 -5.77 15.20
CA MET A 288 -9.26 -4.63 14.38
C MET A 288 -9.55 -3.26 15.00
N ALA A 289 -10.02 -3.17 16.26
CA ALA A 289 -10.19 -1.90 17.00
C ALA A 289 -10.81 -0.72 16.19
N THR A 290 -11.92 -0.94 15.49
CA THR A 290 -12.65 0.12 14.74
C THR A 290 -13.86 0.67 15.51
N HIS A 291 -14.26 1.91 15.18
CA HIS A 291 -15.44 2.61 15.72
C HIS A 291 -16.59 2.75 14.70
N ASP A 292 -16.71 1.82 13.76
CA ASP A 292 -17.61 1.91 12.62
C ASP A 292 -19.10 1.85 13.02
N GLU A 293 -19.53 0.83 13.78
CA GLU A 293 -20.93 0.73 14.27
C GLU A 293 -21.31 1.91 15.18
N GLU A 294 -20.39 2.34 16.04
CA GLU A 294 -20.59 3.49 16.94
C GLU A 294 -20.78 4.79 16.15
N THR A 295 -20.02 4.95 15.07
CA THR A 295 -20.11 6.10 14.15
C THR A 295 -21.42 6.10 13.36
N GLU A 296 -21.86 4.95 12.83
CA GLU A 296 -23.16 4.85 12.15
C GLU A 296 -24.30 5.23 13.10
N GLN A 297 -24.27 4.68 14.31
CA GLN A 297 -25.28 4.93 15.32
C GLN A 297 -25.27 6.39 15.81
N PHE A 298 -24.11 7.06 15.83
CA PHE A 298 -23.99 8.48 16.17
C PHE A 298 -24.64 9.41 15.13
N PHE A 299 -24.60 9.05 13.86
CA PHE A 299 -25.18 9.82 12.76
C PHE A 299 -26.61 9.39 12.38
N LYS A 300 -27.10 8.29 12.96
CA LYS A 300 -28.47 7.83 12.78
C LYS A 300 -29.48 8.94 13.09
N ASP A 301 -30.48 9.07 12.22
CA ASP A 301 -31.53 10.09 12.29
C ASP A 301 -31.03 11.55 12.24
N THR A 302 -29.82 11.77 11.70
CA THR A 302 -29.31 13.11 11.36
C THR A 302 -29.28 13.35 9.84
N ASP A 303 -28.89 14.56 9.43
CA ASP A 303 -28.72 14.91 8.01
C ASP A 303 -27.41 14.37 7.40
N VAL A 304 -26.54 13.74 8.20
CA VAL A 304 -25.32 13.07 7.73
C VAL A 304 -25.68 11.69 7.19
N HIS A 305 -25.24 11.38 5.97
CA HIS A 305 -25.46 10.07 5.34
C HIS A 305 -24.26 9.15 5.59
N CYS A 306 -24.23 8.49 6.75
CA CYS A 306 -23.21 7.49 7.08
C CYS A 306 -23.64 6.09 6.65
N VAL A 307 -22.78 5.37 5.92
CA VAL A 307 -23.03 4.01 5.44
C VAL A 307 -21.86 3.11 5.82
N LEU A 308 -22.17 2.02 6.52
CA LEU A 308 -21.27 0.90 6.74
C LEU A 308 -21.09 0.13 5.44
N CYS A 309 -19.84 0.05 4.99
CA CYS A 309 -19.46 -0.41 3.66
C CYS A 309 -18.68 -1.72 3.81
N PRO A 310 -19.28 -2.88 3.50
CA PRO A 310 -18.60 -4.16 3.62
C PRO A 310 -17.68 -4.40 2.43
N ARG A 311 -16.56 -5.08 2.69
CA ARG A 311 -15.65 -5.55 1.64
C ARG A 311 -15.79 -7.05 1.47
N ASN A 312 -16.16 -7.49 0.27
CA ASN A 312 -16.10 -8.90 -0.11
C ASN A 312 -14.95 -9.06 -1.11
N PRO A 313 -13.97 -9.95 -0.87
CA PRO A 313 -12.89 -10.20 -1.81
C PRO A 313 -13.40 -10.90 -3.08
N ASP A 314 -12.65 -10.72 -4.17
CA ASP A 314 -12.96 -11.39 -5.44
C ASP A 314 -12.53 -12.86 -5.48
N ASP A 315 -11.44 -13.25 -4.80
CA ASP A 315 -10.94 -14.64 -4.77
C ASP A 315 -10.41 -15.03 -3.37
N GLY A 316 -11.29 -15.60 -2.53
CA GLY A 316 -10.94 -16.03 -1.16
C GLY A 316 -10.38 -17.46 -1.05
N GLY A 317 -10.20 -18.17 -2.16
CA GLY A 317 -9.73 -19.56 -2.19
C GLY A 317 -10.87 -20.59 -2.28
N SER A 318 -10.76 -21.70 -1.54
CA SER A 318 -11.79 -22.76 -1.52
C SER A 318 -13.03 -22.32 -0.72
N PHE A 319 -14.22 -22.87 -1.00
CA PHE A 319 -15.48 -22.50 -0.33
C PHE A 319 -15.43 -22.45 1.21
N VAL A 320 -14.63 -23.33 1.84
CA VAL A 320 -14.44 -23.36 3.30
C VAL A 320 -13.55 -22.21 3.78
N GLN A 321 -12.54 -21.84 2.98
CA GLN A 321 -11.67 -20.70 3.20
C GLN A 321 -12.41 -19.38 2.94
N ASP A 322 -13.23 -19.32 1.90
CA ASP A 322 -14.07 -18.16 1.55
C ASP A 322 -14.97 -17.74 2.73
N LEU A 323 -15.56 -18.71 3.45
CA LEU A 323 -16.44 -18.41 4.58
C LEU A 323 -15.69 -17.79 5.78
N GLN A 324 -14.41 -18.18 5.98
CA GLN A 324 -13.56 -17.62 7.05
C GLN A 324 -12.86 -16.31 6.64
N ILE A 325 -12.65 -16.09 5.34
CA ILE A 325 -11.90 -14.94 4.79
C ILE A 325 -12.84 -13.79 4.36
N SER A 326 -14.09 -14.07 4.01
CA SER A 326 -15.05 -13.07 3.51
C SER A 326 -15.35 -11.91 4.48
N THR A 327 -14.98 -12.03 5.75
CA THR A 327 -15.10 -10.98 6.77
C THR A 327 -13.78 -10.26 7.07
N MET A 328 -12.67 -10.60 6.41
CA MET A 328 -11.32 -10.21 6.83
C MET A 328 -10.63 -9.18 5.93
N PHE A 329 -11.16 -8.90 4.74
CA PHE A 329 -10.67 -7.81 3.89
C PHE A 329 -11.44 -6.51 4.17
N THR A 330 -10.80 -5.38 3.90
CA THR A 330 -11.28 -4.08 4.37
C THR A 330 -11.40 -3.06 3.25
N HIS A 331 -12.21 -2.03 3.49
CA HIS A 331 -12.11 -0.80 2.74
C HIS A 331 -11.10 0.12 3.41
N HIS A 332 -9.89 0.19 2.88
CA HIS A 332 -8.76 0.83 3.54
C HIS A 332 -8.44 2.27 3.04
N GLN A 333 -9.25 2.79 2.12
CA GLN A 333 -9.12 4.16 1.61
C GLN A 333 -9.45 5.21 2.68
N LYS A 334 -8.52 6.14 2.93
CA LYS A 334 -8.73 7.34 3.75
C LYS A 334 -8.90 8.56 2.84
N ILE A 335 -10.12 9.08 2.74
CA ILE A 335 -10.46 10.17 1.81
C ILE A 335 -11.28 11.23 2.54
N VAL A 336 -10.95 12.49 2.27
CA VAL A 336 -11.86 13.63 2.48
C VAL A 336 -11.95 14.40 1.17
N ALA A 337 -13.14 14.63 0.62
CA ALA A 337 -13.36 15.46 -0.56
C ALA A 337 -14.41 16.53 -0.25
N VAL A 338 -14.08 17.79 -0.52
CA VAL A 338 -14.96 18.94 -0.22
C VAL A 338 -15.00 19.91 -1.39
N ASP A 339 -16.06 20.69 -1.46
CA ASP A 339 -16.04 21.94 -2.21
C ASP A 339 -15.34 23.05 -1.40
N HIS A 340 -14.47 23.81 -2.04
CA HIS A 340 -13.66 24.86 -1.43
C HIS A 340 -13.71 26.14 -2.27
N GLU A 341 -13.49 27.30 -1.64
CA GLU A 341 -13.40 28.58 -2.36
C GLU A 341 -12.28 28.57 -3.42
N LEU A 342 -12.56 29.17 -4.58
CA LEU A 342 -11.59 29.37 -5.65
C LEU A 342 -10.60 30.50 -5.27
N PRO A 343 -9.28 30.27 -5.33
CA PRO A 343 -8.29 31.31 -5.03
C PRO A 343 -8.43 32.46 -6.03
N SER A 344 -8.93 33.61 -5.59
CA SER A 344 -9.04 34.81 -6.43
C SER A 344 -8.85 36.07 -5.58
N SER A 345 -8.07 37.02 -6.08
CA SER A 345 -7.66 38.25 -5.37
C SER A 345 -8.80 39.23 -5.06
N GLY A 346 -10.06 38.89 -5.37
CA GLY A 346 -11.25 39.73 -5.20
C GLY A 346 -12.50 39.00 -4.71
N GLY A 347 -12.39 37.76 -4.21
CA GLY A 347 -13.51 37.00 -3.65
C GLY A 347 -14.54 36.57 -4.71
N SER A 348 -14.19 35.60 -5.55
CA SER A 348 -15.15 34.93 -6.42
C SER A 348 -16.15 34.12 -5.58
N GLN A 349 -17.43 34.14 -5.96
CA GLN A 349 -18.42 33.22 -5.38
C GLN A 349 -18.24 31.78 -5.88
N GLN A 350 -17.37 31.56 -6.87
CA GLN A 350 -17.08 30.24 -7.42
C GLN A 350 -16.26 29.38 -6.47
N ARG A 351 -16.46 28.08 -6.61
CA ARG A 351 -15.89 27.03 -5.79
C ARG A 351 -15.24 25.97 -6.67
N ARG A 352 -14.39 25.15 -6.08
CA ARG A 352 -13.63 24.07 -6.71
C ARG A 352 -13.62 22.85 -5.80
N ILE A 353 -13.15 21.72 -6.28
CA ILE A 353 -12.95 20.54 -5.43
C ILE A 353 -11.53 20.54 -4.84
N VAL A 354 -11.44 20.13 -3.58
CA VAL A 354 -10.21 19.82 -2.86
C VAL A 354 -10.38 18.45 -2.22
N SER A 355 -9.36 17.60 -2.34
CA SER A 355 -9.42 16.23 -1.84
C SER A 355 -8.16 15.89 -1.04
N PHE A 356 -8.28 14.97 -0.09
CA PHE A 356 -7.21 14.50 0.77
C PHE A 356 -7.09 12.99 0.65
N VAL A 357 -5.85 12.49 0.56
CA VAL A 357 -5.52 11.05 0.52
C VAL A 357 -4.20 10.81 1.25
N GLY A 358 -4.07 9.64 1.90
CA GLY A 358 -2.87 9.26 2.64
C GLY A 358 -3.12 8.09 3.60
N GLY A 359 -2.27 7.97 4.62
CA GLY A 359 -2.37 6.93 5.65
C GLY A 359 -3.24 7.29 6.86
N ILE A 360 -3.48 8.58 7.10
CA ILE A 360 -4.18 9.07 8.30
C ILE A 360 -5.71 8.96 8.16
N ASP A 361 -6.34 8.08 8.95
CA ASP A 361 -7.79 8.04 9.19
C ASP A 361 -8.22 9.16 10.16
N LEU A 362 -9.51 9.51 10.15
CA LEU A 362 -10.10 10.46 11.10
C LEU A 362 -10.63 9.70 12.33
N CYS A 363 -9.72 9.04 13.06
CA CYS A 363 -10.03 8.30 14.29
C CYS A 363 -9.00 8.54 15.41
N ASP A 364 -9.22 7.89 16.54
CA ASP A 364 -8.38 7.89 17.73
C ASP A 364 -6.94 7.42 17.45
N GLY A 365 -6.00 7.88 18.26
CA GLY A 365 -4.58 7.54 18.20
C GLY A 365 -3.77 8.24 17.11
N ARG A 366 -4.43 8.75 16.06
CA ARG A 366 -3.79 9.31 14.85
C ARG A 366 -3.29 10.74 15.02
N TYR A 367 -3.81 11.49 15.98
CA TYR A 367 -3.27 12.82 16.27
C TYR A 367 -1.88 12.67 16.85
N ASP A 368 -0.87 13.15 16.15
CA ASP A 368 0.49 13.27 16.68
C ASP A 368 1.25 14.40 15.99
N THR A 369 2.46 14.62 16.48
CA THR A 369 3.44 15.56 15.94
C THR A 369 4.78 14.88 15.81
N PRO A 370 5.73 15.47 15.06
CA PRO A 370 7.09 14.94 14.94
C PRO A 370 7.87 14.78 16.25
N PHE A 371 7.34 15.26 17.40
CA PHE A 371 7.92 15.00 18.71
C PHE A 371 7.61 13.60 19.25
N HIS A 372 6.51 12.97 18.81
CA HIS A 372 6.14 11.60 19.13
C HIS A 372 6.33 11.20 20.60
N SER A 373 5.80 12.04 21.49
CA SER A 373 5.97 11.88 22.94
C SER A 373 5.32 10.59 23.42
N LEU A 374 6.02 9.87 24.30
CA LEU A 374 5.54 8.64 24.93
C LEU A 374 4.72 8.93 26.19
N PHE A 375 5.13 9.95 26.95
CA PHE A 375 4.59 10.24 28.28
C PHE A 375 4.17 11.70 28.51
N ARG A 376 4.77 12.64 27.79
CA ARG A 376 4.70 14.09 28.07
C ARG A 376 3.45 14.78 27.53
N THR A 377 2.59 14.04 26.85
CA THR A 377 1.34 14.53 26.25
C THR A 377 0.10 13.86 26.84
N LEU A 378 0.29 12.95 27.81
CA LEU A 378 -0.75 12.16 28.46
C LEU A 378 -1.68 13.00 29.36
N ASP A 379 -1.28 14.20 29.74
CA ASP A 379 -2.08 15.19 30.48
C ASP A 379 -2.55 16.36 29.59
N SER A 380 -2.37 16.24 28.27
CA SER A 380 -2.75 17.28 27.31
C SER A 380 -3.41 16.67 26.07
N ALA A 381 -2.75 16.72 24.90
CA ALA A 381 -3.36 16.38 23.61
C ALA A 381 -3.82 14.91 23.48
N HIS A 382 -3.28 14.02 24.31
CA HIS A 382 -3.56 12.58 24.30
C HIS A 382 -4.27 12.08 25.56
N HIS A 383 -4.70 12.97 26.46
CA HIS A 383 -5.38 12.53 27.69
C HIS A 383 -6.67 11.75 27.40
N ASP A 384 -7.48 12.29 26.49
CA ASP A 384 -8.72 11.69 26.01
C ASP A 384 -8.54 10.93 24.67
N ASP A 385 -7.29 10.66 24.27
CA ASP A 385 -6.92 10.00 23.02
C ASP A 385 -5.68 9.10 23.21
N PHE A 386 -5.71 8.31 24.28
CA PHE A 386 -4.65 7.36 24.61
C PHE A 386 -4.79 6.10 23.77
N HIS A 387 -3.81 5.86 22.90
CA HIS A 387 -3.75 4.69 22.02
C HIS A 387 -2.53 3.83 22.35
N GLN A 388 -2.76 2.56 22.67
CA GLN A 388 -1.71 1.58 22.96
C GLN A 388 -2.26 0.14 22.83
N PRO A 389 -2.34 -0.42 21.62
CA PRO A 389 -2.93 -1.74 21.38
C PRO A 389 -1.94 -2.90 21.56
N ASN A 390 -0.66 -2.62 21.80
CA ASN A 390 0.38 -3.65 21.91
C ASN A 390 0.41 -4.32 23.29
N PHE A 391 -0.29 -3.75 24.28
CA PHE A 391 -0.36 -4.28 25.63
C PHE A 391 -1.79 -4.62 26.04
N THR A 392 -1.97 -5.80 26.62
CA THR A 392 -3.24 -6.17 27.23
C THR A 392 -3.58 -5.24 28.40
N GLY A 393 -4.76 -4.61 28.33
CA GLY A 393 -5.25 -3.75 29.41
C GLY A 393 -4.51 -2.43 29.57
N ALA A 394 -3.91 -1.92 28.49
CA ALA A 394 -3.39 -0.56 28.42
C ALA A 394 -4.50 0.46 28.66
N SER A 395 -4.20 1.50 29.43
CA SER A 395 -5.13 2.59 29.72
C SER A 395 -4.36 3.81 30.17
N ILE A 396 -4.93 4.99 29.94
CA ILE A 396 -4.40 6.26 30.46
C ILE A 396 -4.22 6.23 31.98
N THR A 397 -5.13 5.58 32.72
CA THR A 397 -5.06 5.47 34.19
C THR A 397 -3.86 4.66 34.69
N LYS A 398 -3.30 3.79 33.85
CA LYS A 398 -2.08 3.01 34.12
C LYS A 398 -0.81 3.67 33.56
N GLY A 399 -0.94 4.79 32.84
CA GLY A 399 0.18 5.58 32.34
C GLY A 399 0.62 5.24 30.92
N GLY A 400 1.81 5.69 30.55
CA GLY A 400 2.41 5.39 29.25
C GLY A 400 3.29 4.14 29.25
N PRO A 401 3.99 3.87 28.14
CA PRO A 401 4.03 4.72 26.95
C PRO A 401 2.73 4.60 26.12
N ARG A 402 2.19 5.72 25.63
CA ARG A 402 1.29 5.63 24.45
C ARG A 402 2.10 5.11 23.26
N GLU A 403 1.44 4.64 22.22
CA GLU A 403 2.07 4.38 20.93
C GLU A 403 2.00 5.66 20.08
N PRO A 404 3.11 6.37 19.84
CA PRO A 404 3.14 7.51 18.92
C PRO A 404 2.84 7.07 17.49
N TRP A 405 2.28 7.98 16.69
CA TRP A 405 1.77 7.68 15.35
C TRP A 405 2.48 8.53 14.30
N HIS A 406 3.47 7.94 13.63
CA HIS A 406 4.15 8.55 12.50
C HIS A 406 3.45 8.16 11.19
N ASP A 407 2.99 9.15 10.43
CA ASP A 407 2.21 8.90 9.22
C ASP A 407 2.26 10.06 8.23
N ILE A 408 1.89 9.80 6.98
CA ILE A 408 1.99 10.73 5.86
C ILE A 408 0.62 10.88 5.19
N HIS A 409 0.26 12.13 4.90
CA HIS A 409 -0.97 12.45 4.18
C HIS A 409 -0.73 13.52 3.12
N SER A 410 -1.71 13.75 2.26
CA SER A 410 -1.62 14.79 1.23
C SER A 410 -2.95 15.49 0.97
N ARG A 411 -2.88 16.78 0.61
CA ARG A 411 -3.99 17.53 0.00
C ARG A 411 -3.73 17.73 -1.48
N LEU A 412 -4.77 17.49 -2.27
CA LEU A 412 -4.76 17.50 -3.73
C LEU A 412 -5.69 18.60 -4.23
N GLU A 413 -5.15 19.46 -5.08
CA GLU A 413 -5.84 20.60 -5.67
C GLU A 413 -5.64 20.63 -7.20
N GLY A 414 -6.62 21.18 -7.92
CA GLY A 414 -6.67 21.13 -9.38
C GLY A 414 -7.37 19.86 -9.88
N PRO A 415 -7.23 19.49 -11.16
CA PRO A 415 -8.08 18.47 -11.78
C PRO A 415 -8.03 17.10 -11.08
N ILE A 416 -6.91 16.76 -10.43
CA ILE A 416 -6.73 15.54 -9.65
C ILE A 416 -7.73 15.40 -8.48
N ALA A 417 -8.19 16.50 -7.89
CA ALA A 417 -9.13 16.46 -6.78
C ALA A 417 -10.48 15.83 -7.20
N TRP A 418 -10.88 16.05 -8.46
CA TRP A 418 -12.07 15.44 -9.04
C TRP A 418 -11.91 13.95 -9.30
N ASP A 419 -10.69 13.45 -9.56
CA ASP A 419 -10.48 12.00 -9.73
C ASP A 419 -10.74 11.26 -8.40
N VAL A 420 -10.33 11.85 -7.26
CA VAL A 420 -10.62 11.33 -5.92
C VAL A 420 -12.13 11.39 -5.61
N LEU A 421 -12.78 12.51 -5.97
CA LEU A 421 -14.24 12.64 -5.86
C LEU A 421 -14.95 11.58 -6.69
N TYR A 422 -14.52 11.35 -7.93
CA TYR A 422 -15.09 10.34 -8.81
C TYR A 422 -14.92 8.93 -8.25
N ASN A 423 -13.77 8.60 -7.64
CA ASN A 423 -13.61 7.35 -6.90
C ASN A 423 -14.67 7.19 -5.80
N PHE A 424 -14.92 8.23 -4.99
CA PHE A 424 -15.99 8.20 -3.99
C PHE A 424 -17.35 7.95 -4.62
N GLU A 425 -17.69 8.66 -5.71
CA GLU A 425 -18.98 8.48 -6.39
C GLU A 425 -19.14 7.07 -6.97
N GLN A 426 -18.08 6.49 -7.55
CA GLN A 426 -18.10 5.11 -8.06
C GLN A 426 -18.41 4.12 -6.95
N ARG A 427 -17.80 4.30 -5.77
CA ARG A 427 -18.06 3.46 -4.59
C ARG A 427 -19.45 3.68 -4.01
N TRP A 428 -19.89 4.93 -3.90
CA TRP A 428 -21.23 5.26 -3.40
C TRP A 428 -22.32 4.66 -4.29
N ARG A 429 -22.20 4.76 -5.61
CA ARG A 429 -23.16 4.15 -6.55
C ARG A 429 -23.20 2.63 -6.44
N LYS A 430 -22.09 2.00 -6.02
CA LYS A 430 -22.00 0.55 -5.84
C LYS A 430 -22.51 0.09 -4.46
N GLN A 431 -22.19 0.83 -3.40
CA GLN A 431 -22.33 0.37 -2.01
C GLN A 431 -22.96 1.40 -1.04
N GLY A 432 -23.15 2.65 -1.43
CA GLY A 432 -23.64 3.76 -0.58
C GLY A 432 -25.17 3.85 -0.41
N GLY A 433 -25.93 2.99 -1.08
CA GLY A 433 -27.38 2.91 -0.89
C GLY A 433 -28.17 4.00 -1.64
N LYS A 434 -28.55 5.09 -0.96
CA LYS A 434 -29.48 6.10 -1.51
C LYS A 434 -28.80 7.00 -2.55
N ASP A 435 -29.54 7.43 -3.56
CA ASP A 435 -29.06 8.43 -4.53
C ASP A 435 -29.15 9.85 -3.94
N VAL A 436 -28.11 10.23 -3.19
CA VAL A 436 -28.01 11.51 -2.47
C VAL A 436 -26.78 12.32 -2.86
N LEU A 437 -26.00 11.83 -3.84
CA LEU A 437 -24.82 12.52 -4.33
C LEU A 437 -25.22 13.86 -4.97
N VAL A 438 -24.33 14.84 -4.85
CA VAL A 438 -24.52 16.16 -5.46
C VAL A 438 -24.40 16.00 -6.97
N ASN A 439 -25.41 16.45 -7.71
CA ASN A 439 -25.33 16.51 -9.16
C ASN A 439 -24.48 17.71 -9.59
N LEU A 440 -23.18 17.49 -9.78
CA LEU A 440 -22.23 18.56 -10.13
C LEU A 440 -22.63 19.34 -11.39
N ARG A 441 -23.31 18.69 -12.36
CA ARG A 441 -23.79 19.36 -13.58
C ARG A 441 -24.83 20.46 -13.31
N GLU A 442 -25.60 20.33 -12.23
CA GLU A 442 -26.55 21.36 -11.81
C GLU A 442 -25.87 22.52 -11.07
N LEU A 443 -24.59 22.36 -10.70
CA LEU A 443 -23.79 23.35 -9.99
C LEU A 443 -22.66 23.92 -10.85
N ASP A 444 -22.65 23.72 -12.18
CA ASP A 444 -21.55 24.16 -13.06
C ASP A 444 -21.27 25.68 -13.03
N GLU A 445 -22.27 26.50 -12.65
CA GLU A 445 -22.10 27.95 -12.45
C GLU A 445 -21.45 28.31 -11.09
N ILE A 446 -21.49 27.39 -10.12
CA ILE A 446 -21.00 27.57 -8.74
C ILE A 446 -19.68 26.82 -8.54
N ILE A 447 -19.63 25.53 -8.84
CA ILE A 447 -18.44 24.68 -8.78
C ILE A 447 -17.86 24.60 -10.18
N ILE A 448 -16.65 25.13 -10.36
CA ILE A 448 -15.96 25.09 -11.65
C ILE A 448 -15.70 23.65 -12.11
N PRO A 449 -15.62 23.38 -13.43
CA PRO A 449 -15.19 22.08 -13.92
C PRO A 449 -13.74 21.77 -13.50
N PRO A 450 -13.26 20.52 -13.63
CA PRO A 450 -11.89 20.16 -13.30
C PRO A 450 -10.88 21.08 -13.99
N SER A 451 -10.28 22.00 -13.23
CA SER A 451 -9.45 23.08 -13.77
C SER A 451 -8.12 23.20 -13.03
N PRO A 452 -7.04 23.62 -13.71
CA PRO A 452 -5.77 23.96 -13.09
C PRO A 452 -5.90 25.01 -11.98
N VAL A 453 -5.12 24.86 -10.91
CA VAL A 453 -4.96 25.87 -9.83
C VAL A 453 -3.63 26.62 -9.92
N THR A 454 -2.76 26.21 -10.84
CA THR A 454 -1.47 26.84 -11.15
C THR A 454 -1.34 27.02 -12.67
N PHE A 455 -0.55 27.99 -13.09
CA PHE A 455 -0.16 28.11 -14.50
C PHE A 455 0.91 27.08 -14.84
N PRO A 456 1.02 26.61 -16.11
CA PRO A 456 2.04 25.64 -16.50
C PRO A 456 3.48 26.08 -16.24
N ASP A 457 3.74 27.39 -16.30
CA ASP A 457 5.08 27.97 -16.07
C ASP A 457 5.34 28.34 -14.60
N ASP A 458 4.38 28.06 -13.69
CA ASP A 458 4.56 28.23 -12.24
C ASP A 458 5.53 27.16 -11.72
N GLU A 459 6.61 27.57 -11.04
CA GLU A 459 7.59 26.65 -10.45
C GLU A 459 6.92 25.70 -9.43
N GLU A 460 5.86 26.15 -8.75
CA GLU A 460 5.13 25.36 -7.76
C GLU A 460 4.05 24.45 -8.37
N THR A 461 3.93 24.37 -9.70
CA THR A 461 2.97 23.48 -10.36
C THR A 461 3.30 22.01 -10.14
N TRP A 462 2.28 21.15 -10.15
CA TRP A 462 2.43 19.71 -10.03
C TRP A 462 1.74 18.97 -11.18
N ASN A 463 2.36 17.87 -11.59
CA ASN A 463 1.71 16.82 -12.34
C ASN A 463 1.41 15.67 -11.38
N VAL A 464 0.16 15.22 -11.34
CA VAL A 464 -0.32 14.24 -10.36
C VAL A 464 -1.18 13.20 -11.07
N GLN A 465 -1.07 11.94 -10.67
CA GLN A 465 -1.88 10.85 -11.18
C GLN A 465 -2.47 10.07 -9.99
N LEU A 466 -3.73 9.66 -10.12
CA LEU A 466 -4.41 8.86 -9.11
C LEU A 466 -4.29 7.37 -9.45
N PHE A 467 -4.08 6.56 -8.42
CA PHE A 467 -3.93 5.11 -8.51
C PHE A 467 -4.80 4.44 -7.46
N ARG A 468 -5.25 3.22 -7.74
CA ARG A 468 -6.08 2.42 -6.82
C ARG A 468 -5.71 0.94 -6.81
N SER A 469 -6.13 0.31 -5.72
CA SER A 469 -6.42 -1.11 -5.66
C SER A 469 -7.92 -1.22 -5.39
N ILE A 470 -8.72 -1.62 -6.36
CA ILE A 470 -10.18 -1.75 -6.20
C ILE A 470 -10.75 -2.62 -7.32
N ASP A 471 -11.88 -3.29 -7.09
CA ASP A 471 -12.52 -4.12 -8.11
C ASP A 471 -13.97 -3.67 -8.42
N GLY A 472 -14.56 -4.28 -9.44
CA GLY A 472 -15.95 -4.07 -9.84
C GLY A 472 -17.00 -4.46 -8.78
N GLY A 473 -16.60 -5.17 -7.72
CA GLY A 473 -17.42 -5.46 -6.56
C GLY A 473 -17.58 -4.25 -5.64
N ALA A 474 -16.58 -3.36 -5.62
CA ALA A 474 -16.53 -2.16 -4.79
C ALA A 474 -16.77 -0.84 -5.57
N ALA A 475 -16.55 -0.81 -6.88
CA ALA A 475 -16.70 0.38 -7.70
C ALA A 475 -17.59 0.14 -8.93
N PHE A 476 -18.52 1.07 -9.17
CA PHE A 476 -19.35 1.08 -10.38
C PHE A 476 -18.65 1.76 -11.56
N GLY A 477 -18.97 1.37 -12.79
CA GLY A 477 -18.60 2.11 -14.00
C GLY A 477 -17.21 1.81 -14.56
N PHE A 478 -16.65 0.63 -14.27
CA PHE A 478 -15.50 0.13 -15.01
C PHE A 478 -15.89 -0.28 -16.45
N PRO A 479 -14.96 -0.21 -17.41
CA PRO A 479 -15.19 -0.73 -18.76
C PRO A 479 -15.51 -2.23 -18.72
N GLU A 480 -16.48 -2.64 -19.54
CA GLU A 480 -16.95 -4.04 -19.59
C GLU A 480 -16.23 -4.85 -20.68
N THR A 481 -15.73 -4.20 -21.73
CA THR A 481 -15.04 -4.91 -22.82
C THR A 481 -13.57 -5.18 -22.45
N PRO A 482 -13.03 -6.37 -22.76
CA PRO A 482 -11.63 -6.70 -22.47
C PRO A 482 -10.62 -5.74 -23.12
N GLU A 483 -10.94 -5.17 -24.29
CA GLU A 483 -10.07 -4.19 -24.96
C GLU A 483 -9.95 -2.88 -24.17
N GLU A 484 -11.08 -2.33 -23.71
CA GLU A 484 -11.09 -1.09 -22.93
C GLU A 484 -10.50 -1.31 -21.53
N ALA A 485 -10.79 -2.46 -20.91
CA ALA A 485 -10.19 -2.88 -19.66
C ALA A 485 -8.67 -2.92 -19.76
N ALA A 486 -8.12 -3.59 -20.78
CA ALA A 486 -6.69 -3.70 -21.01
C ALA A 486 -6.02 -2.33 -21.29
N LYS A 487 -6.71 -1.41 -21.98
CA LYS A 487 -6.23 -0.03 -22.21
C LYS A 487 -6.11 0.77 -20.90
N ALA A 488 -7.00 0.49 -19.94
CA ALA A 488 -6.97 1.07 -18.59
C ALA A 488 -6.10 0.27 -17.60
N GLY A 489 -5.43 -0.80 -18.06
CA GLY A 489 -4.62 -1.70 -17.23
C GLY A 489 -5.41 -2.54 -16.24
N LEU A 490 -6.73 -2.63 -16.43
CA LEU A 490 -7.58 -3.47 -15.61
C LEU A 490 -7.38 -4.93 -15.99
N VAL A 491 -7.40 -5.81 -14.99
CA VAL A 491 -7.19 -7.25 -15.17
C VAL A 491 -8.40 -8.04 -14.67
N SER A 492 -8.66 -9.19 -15.29
CA SER A 492 -9.78 -10.04 -14.89
C SER A 492 -9.43 -10.86 -13.64
N GLY A 493 -10.33 -10.81 -12.66
CA GLY A 493 -10.29 -11.63 -11.46
C GLY A 493 -11.06 -12.94 -11.61
N LYS A 494 -11.65 -13.43 -10.50
CA LYS A 494 -12.59 -14.54 -10.50
C LYS A 494 -13.98 -14.09 -10.95
N ASP A 495 -14.54 -13.09 -10.28
CA ASP A 495 -15.91 -12.63 -10.53
C ASP A 495 -15.95 -11.16 -10.97
N ASN A 496 -14.90 -10.38 -10.72
CA ASN A 496 -14.84 -8.95 -10.99
C ASN A 496 -13.61 -8.54 -11.81
N ILE A 497 -13.73 -7.39 -12.48
CA ILE A 497 -12.60 -6.67 -13.05
C ILE A 497 -11.82 -5.95 -11.92
N ILE A 498 -10.50 -5.92 -12.00
CA ILE A 498 -9.60 -5.43 -10.97
C ILE A 498 -8.77 -4.26 -11.49
N ASP A 499 -8.78 -3.14 -10.75
CA ASP A 499 -7.83 -2.04 -10.84
C ASP A 499 -6.70 -2.30 -9.85
N ARG A 500 -5.47 -2.43 -10.35
CA ARG A 500 -4.23 -2.67 -9.59
C ARG A 500 -3.19 -1.59 -9.84
N SER A 501 -3.64 -0.42 -10.27
CA SER A 501 -2.79 0.69 -10.73
C SER A 501 -1.82 1.22 -9.67
N ILE A 502 -2.06 0.98 -8.36
CA ILE A 502 -1.08 1.28 -7.31
C ILE A 502 0.18 0.45 -7.50
N GLN A 503 0.05 -0.87 -7.64
CA GLN A 503 1.21 -1.75 -7.83
C GLN A 503 2.01 -1.34 -9.07
N ASP A 504 1.28 -1.03 -10.14
CA ASP A 504 1.86 -0.62 -11.42
C ASP A 504 2.61 0.72 -11.28
N ALA A 505 2.08 1.67 -10.51
CA ALA A 505 2.75 2.93 -10.20
C ALA A 505 4.04 2.73 -9.40
N TYR A 506 4.02 1.85 -8.38
CA TYR A 506 5.22 1.48 -7.61
C TYR A 506 6.29 0.86 -8.51
N ILE A 507 5.92 -0.11 -9.35
CA ILE A 507 6.82 -0.76 -10.31
C ILE A 507 7.46 0.27 -11.24
N ASN A 508 6.66 1.16 -11.85
CA ASN A 508 7.16 2.18 -12.77
C ASN A 508 8.05 3.22 -12.07
N ALA A 509 7.76 3.55 -10.80
CA ALA A 509 8.58 4.48 -10.01
C ALA A 509 9.95 3.87 -9.68
N ILE A 510 9.98 2.59 -9.26
CA ILE A 510 11.22 1.87 -8.99
C ILE A 510 12.05 1.70 -10.25
N ARG A 511 11.43 1.28 -11.36
CA ARG A 511 12.13 1.04 -12.63
C ARG A 511 12.83 2.29 -13.17
N ARG A 512 12.20 3.46 -13.07
CA ARG A 512 12.83 4.71 -13.53
C ARG A 512 13.88 5.26 -12.56
N ALA A 513 13.89 4.82 -11.30
CA ALA A 513 14.80 5.33 -10.27
C ALA A 513 16.26 5.23 -10.71
N LYS A 514 17.05 6.26 -10.38
CA LYS A 514 18.45 6.37 -10.81
C LYS A 514 19.45 6.75 -9.72
N ASN A 515 19.03 7.38 -8.63
CA ASN A 515 19.88 7.85 -7.54
C ASN A 515 19.55 7.09 -6.25
N PHE A 516 18.32 7.19 -5.76
CA PHE A 516 17.92 6.55 -4.52
C PHE A 516 16.40 6.36 -4.42
N ILE A 517 15.99 5.49 -3.50
CA ILE A 517 14.59 5.32 -3.10
C ILE A 517 14.53 5.40 -1.57
N TYR A 518 13.57 6.17 -1.06
CA TYR A 518 13.24 6.26 0.36
C TYR A 518 11.78 5.83 0.55
N ILE A 519 11.55 4.82 1.40
CA ILE A 519 10.24 4.23 1.66
C ILE A 519 9.95 4.32 3.15
N GLU A 520 8.75 4.77 3.49
CA GLU A 520 8.16 4.57 4.81
C GLU A 520 6.87 3.78 4.62
N ASN A 521 6.82 2.57 5.18
CA ASN A 521 5.66 1.70 5.02
C ASN A 521 5.37 0.84 6.25
N GLN A 522 4.09 0.75 6.63
CA GLN A 522 3.62 -0.12 7.72
C GLN A 522 4.00 -1.60 7.53
N TYR A 523 4.02 -2.07 6.28
CA TYR A 523 4.42 -3.43 5.95
C TYR A 523 5.48 -3.43 4.85
N PHE A 524 6.38 -4.41 4.91
CA PHE A 524 7.32 -4.65 3.84
C PHE A 524 7.52 -6.16 3.63
N LEU A 525 6.63 -6.76 2.87
CA LEU A 525 6.70 -8.18 2.51
C LEU A 525 6.13 -8.39 1.12
N GLY A 526 6.61 -9.40 0.38
CA GLY A 526 6.07 -9.75 -0.93
C GLY A 526 7.07 -10.36 -1.88
N SER A 527 6.65 -10.46 -3.15
CA SER A 527 7.40 -11.14 -4.22
C SER A 527 7.78 -12.57 -3.82
N CYS A 528 6.85 -13.30 -3.20
CA CYS A 528 7.14 -14.59 -2.57
C CYS A 528 7.71 -15.61 -3.54
N PHE A 529 7.38 -15.52 -4.84
CA PHE A 529 7.96 -16.34 -5.90
C PHE A 529 9.50 -16.30 -5.98
N GLY A 530 10.15 -15.28 -5.40
CA GLY A 530 11.60 -15.17 -5.28
C GLY A 530 12.16 -15.64 -3.93
N TRP A 531 11.33 -16.08 -2.98
CA TRP A 531 11.79 -16.57 -1.69
C TRP A 531 12.45 -17.94 -1.83
N ASP A 532 13.57 -18.09 -1.12
CA ASP A 532 14.36 -19.32 -1.05
C ASP A 532 14.12 -19.97 0.32
N ALA A 533 13.23 -20.96 0.37
CA ALA A 533 12.77 -21.56 1.61
C ALA A 533 12.38 -23.05 1.44
N ASP A 534 12.87 -23.89 2.35
CA ASP A 534 12.60 -25.33 2.37
C ASP A 534 11.43 -25.73 3.28
N ASP A 535 10.98 -24.83 4.16
CA ASP A 535 9.95 -25.05 5.19
C ASP A 535 8.54 -24.60 4.77
N ILE A 536 8.41 -24.00 3.58
CA ILE A 536 7.16 -23.55 2.99
C ILE A 536 7.09 -23.97 1.52
N LYS A 537 5.87 -24.12 1.03
CA LYS A 537 5.61 -24.20 -0.41
C LYS A 537 5.28 -22.80 -0.91
N VAL A 538 6.26 -22.16 -1.55
CA VAL A 538 6.21 -20.75 -1.98
C VAL A 538 4.97 -20.42 -2.81
N GLU A 539 4.50 -21.37 -3.63
CA GLU A 539 3.34 -21.19 -4.49
C GLU A 539 2.03 -21.07 -3.71
N ASP A 540 2.00 -21.51 -2.44
CA ASP A 540 0.82 -21.47 -1.57
C ASP A 540 0.73 -20.17 -0.73
N ILE A 541 1.77 -19.32 -0.77
CA ILE A 541 1.82 -18.05 -0.03
C ILE A 541 0.95 -16.97 -0.71
N GLY A 542 1.00 -16.89 -2.04
CA GLY A 542 0.16 -15.98 -2.82
C GLY A 542 0.52 -14.49 -2.71
N ALA A 543 1.68 -14.11 -2.15
CA ALA A 543 2.17 -12.73 -2.08
C ALA A 543 2.99 -12.35 -3.33
N THR A 544 2.33 -12.29 -4.48
CA THR A 544 2.96 -12.21 -5.81
C THR A 544 3.23 -10.80 -6.34
N HIS A 545 2.93 -9.73 -5.61
CA HIS A 545 3.26 -8.38 -6.06
C HIS A 545 4.79 -8.17 -6.19
N LEU A 546 5.20 -7.25 -7.07
CA LEU A 546 6.61 -7.19 -7.53
C LEU A 546 7.51 -6.22 -6.76
N VAL A 547 6.96 -5.39 -5.87
CA VAL A 547 7.68 -4.24 -5.28
C VAL A 547 9.06 -4.62 -4.71
N ALA A 548 9.14 -5.66 -3.87
CA ALA A 548 10.40 -6.07 -3.24
C ALA A 548 11.43 -6.57 -4.27
N LYS A 549 11.01 -7.41 -5.22
CA LYS A 549 11.91 -7.92 -6.27
C LYS A 549 12.35 -6.84 -7.26
N GLU A 550 11.48 -5.89 -7.61
CA GLU A 550 11.85 -4.74 -8.44
C GLU A 550 12.91 -3.86 -7.77
N LEU A 551 12.82 -3.67 -6.44
CA LEU A 551 13.84 -2.95 -5.67
C LEU A 551 15.20 -3.65 -5.71
N SER A 552 15.24 -4.96 -5.41
CA SER A 552 16.51 -5.69 -5.41
C SER A 552 17.12 -5.83 -6.79
N LEU A 553 16.31 -6.07 -7.84
CA LEU A 553 16.79 -6.06 -9.23
C LEU A 553 17.25 -4.67 -9.68
N LYS A 554 16.59 -3.59 -9.24
CA LYS A 554 17.07 -2.23 -9.48
C LYS A 554 18.46 -2.05 -8.85
N ILE A 555 18.66 -2.42 -7.58
CA ILE A 555 19.97 -2.32 -6.94
C ILE A 555 21.01 -3.15 -7.68
N ALA A 556 20.71 -4.42 -7.98
CA ALA A 556 21.59 -5.32 -8.73
C ALA A 556 22.00 -4.71 -10.07
N SER A 557 21.06 -4.16 -10.85
CA SER A 557 21.37 -3.52 -12.13
C SER A 557 22.30 -2.30 -12.00
N LYS A 558 22.22 -1.55 -10.89
CA LYS A 558 23.07 -0.38 -10.64
C LYS A 558 24.47 -0.80 -10.21
N ILE A 559 24.58 -1.83 -9.36
CA ILE A 559 25.85 -2.50 -9.05
C ILE A 559 26.51 -3.01 -10.33
N GLU A 560 25.73 -3.67 -11.20
CA GLU A 560 26.20 -4.21 -12.45
C GLU A 560 26.76 -3.13 -13.40
N ALA A 561 26.13 -1.96 -13.41
CA ALA A 561 26.55 -0.79 -14.17
C ALA A 561 27.70 0.00 -13.53
N GLY A 562 28.08 -0.30 -12.28
CA GLY A 562 29.04 0.51 -11.51
C GLY A 562 28.49 1.89 -11.16
N GLU A 563 27.17 2.03 -11.09
CA GLU A 563 26.48 3.27 -10.74
C GLU A 563 26.02 3.22 -9.29
N ARG A 564 26.25 4.32 -8.55
CA ARG A 564 25.84 4.39 -7.16
C ARG A 564 24.31 4.47 -7.04
N PHE A 565 23.74 3.73 -6.10
CA PHE A 565 22.32 3.70 -5.80
C PHE A 565 22.07 3.19 -4.38
N THR A 566 21.13 3.79 -3.66
CA THR A 566 20.77 3.36 -2.29
C THR A 566 19.26 3.26 -2.12
N VAL A 567 18.79 2.22 -1.45
CA VAL A 567 17.39 2.08 -1.00
C VAL A 567 17.35 2.11 0.52
N TYR A 568 16.53 3.01 1.04
CA TYR A 568 16.27 3.20 2.46
C TYR A 568 14.82 2.82 2.75
N VAL A 569 14.59 1.90 3.68
CA VAL A 569 13.26 1.43 4.04
C VAL A 569 13.04 1.62 5.53
N VAL A 570 11.97 2.31 5.91
CA VAL A 570 11.53 2.49 7.28
C VAL A 570 10.21 1.74 7.46
N VAL A 571 10.20 0.79 8.39
CA VAL A 571 9.04 -0.03 8.78
C VAL A 571 8.77 0.16 10.27
N PRO A 572 7.58 -0.15 10.80
CA PRO A 572 7.40 -0.18 12.25
C PRO A 572 8.29 -1.28 12.85
N MET A 573 8.63 -1.16 14.14
CA MET A 573 9.45 -2.17 14.81
C MET A 573 8.78 -3.56 14.72
N TRP A 574 7.47 -3.58 14.95
CA TRP A 574 6.56 -4.65 14.56
C TRP A 574 5.21 -4.06 14.11
N PRO A 575 4.40 -4.77 13.31
CA PRO A 575 3.03 -4.35 13.01
C PRO A 575 2.15 -4.26 14.27
N GLU A 576 1.34 -3.22 14.38
CA GLU A 576 0.47 -2.93 15.54
C GLU A 576 -0.31 -4.14 16.04
N GLY A 577 -0.30 -4.30 17.37
CA GLY A 577 -0.94 -5.39 18.09
C GLY A 577 0.03 -6.10 19.03
N ILE A 578 -0.48 -7.05 19.80
CA ILE A 578 0.35 -7.82 20.74
C ILE A 578 1.45 -8.54 19.95
N PRO A 579 2.74 -8.27 20.20
CA PRO A 579 3.81 -8.68 19.30
C PRO A 579 4.09 -10.19 19.32
N GLU A 580 3.68 -10.91 20.37
CA GLU A 580 3.70 -12.37 20.46
C GLU A 580 2.52 -13.05 19.73
N SER A 581 1.51 -12.29 19.32
CA SER A 581 0.36 -12.86 18.60
C SER A 581 0.82 -13.50 17.29
N ALA A 582 0.16 -14.58 16.85
CA ALA A 582 0.58 -15.22 15.61
C ALA A 582 0.37 -14.37 14.36
N SER A 583 -0.51 -13.35 14.42
CA SER A 583 -0.66 -12.42 13.29
C SER A 583 0.63 -11.63 13.11
N VAL A 584 1.09 -10.94 14.16
CA VAL A 584 2.33 -10.15 14.14
C VAL A 584 3.53 -11.07 13.83
N GLN A 585 3.62 -12.22 14.49
CA GLN A 585 4.72 -13.15 14.27
C GLN A 585 4.77 -13.71 12.83
N ALA A 586 3.63 -14.02 12.21
CA ALA A 586 3.59 -14.46 10.82
C ALA A 586 4.03 -13.34 9.86
N ILE A 587 3.57 -12.11 10.09
CA ILE A 587 3.94 -10.96 9.27
C ILE A 587 5.45 -10.67 9.37
N LEU A 588 6.02 -10.73 10.57
CA LEU A 588 7.46 -10.59 10.78
C LEU A 588 8.27 -11.67 10.05
N ASP A 589 7.77 -12.92 10.00
CA ASP A 589 8.41 -14.00 9.22
C ASP A 589 8.38 -13.70 7.71
N TRP A 590 7.25 -13.20 7.18
CA TRP A 590 7.16 -12.80 5.77
C TRP A 590 8.05 -11.62 5.42
N GLN A 591 8.17 -10.64 6.32
CA GLN A 591 9.11 -9.52 6.18
C GLN A 591 10.55 -10.03 6.16
N ARG A 592 10.94 -10.92 7.10
CA ARG A 592 12.27 -11.53 7.16
C ARG A 592 12.62 -12.29 5.86
N ARG A 593 11.69 -13.08 5.32
CA ARG A 593 11.90 -13.82 4.05
C ARG A 593 12.09 -12.86 2.87
N THR A 594 11.32 -11.78 2.84
CA THR A 594 11.42 -10.74 1.82
C THR A 594 12.77 -10.02 1.90
N MET A 595 13.19 -9.61 3.09
CA MET A 595 14.53 -9.03 3.33
C MET A 595 15.64 -10.00 2.89
N SER A 596 15.54 -11.27 3.27
CA SER A 596 16.54 -12.30 2.92
C SER A 596 16.66 -12.49 1.40
N MET A 597 15.53 -12.55 0.68
CA MET A 597 15.51 -12.59 -0.78
C MET A 597 16.24 -11.38 -1.38
N MET A 598 15.93 -10.17 -0.91
CA MET A 598 16.52 -8.95 -1.45
C MET A 598 18.02 -8.86 -1.16
N TYR A 599 18.46 -9.19 0.05
CA TYR A 599 19.88 -9.19 0.39
C TYR A 599 20.68 -10.25 -0.39
N LYS A 600 20.11 -11.43 -0.62
CA LYS A 600 20.70 -12.45 -1.50
C LYS A 600 20.96 -11.91 -2.91
N ASP A 601 19.97 -11.25 -3.52
CA ASP A 601 20.13 -10.63 -4.85
C ASP A 601 21.26 -9.58 -4.86
N VAL A 602 21.27 -8.68 -3.86
CA VAL A 602 22.28 -7.62 -3.74
C VAL A 602 23.68 -8.19 -3.58
N ILE A 603 23.87 -9.12 -2.64
CA ILE A 603 25.17 -9.75 -2.37
C ILE A 603 25.65 -10.54 -3.58
N GLN A 604 24.76 -11.23 -4.30
CA GLN A 604 25.13 -11.94 -5.52
C GLN A 604 25.66 -10.98 -6.59
N ALA A 605 25.00 -9.83 -6.80
CA ALA A 605 25.47 -8.80 -7.72
C ALA A 605 26.83 -8.21 -7.30
N MET A 606 27.03 -7.94 -6.00
CA MET A 606 28.31 -7.46 -5.45
C MET A 606 29.44 -8.47 -5.68
N ARG A 607 29.20 -9.76 -5.36
CA ARG A 607 30.14 -10.86 -5.59
C ARG A 607 30.52 -10.99 -7.07
N ALA A 608 29.55 -10.88 -7.96
CA ALA A 608 29.78 -10.93 -9.41
C ALA A 608 30.68 -9.78 -9.91
N LYS A 609 30.75 -8.66 -9.18
CA LYS A 609 31.63 -7.52 -9.46
C LYS A 609 32.90 -7.47 -8.63
N GLY A 610 33.10 -8.43 -7.71
CA GLY A 610 34.24 -8.42 -6.78
C GLY A 610 34.21 -7.26 -5.79
N ILE A 611 33.00 -6.79 -5.41
CA ILE A 611 32.81 -5.75 -4.40
C ILE A 611 32.73 -6.40 -3.03
N GLU A 612 33.66 -6.06 -2.13
CA GLU A 612 33.70 -6.50 -0.74
C GLU A 612 33.29 -5.35 0.19
N GLU A 613 32.02 -4.96 0.09
CA GLU A 613 31.42 -3.91 0.92
C GLU A 613 30.25 -4.46 1.73
N ASP A 614 29.77 -3.68 2.69
CA ASP A 614 28.56 -4.00 3.42
C ASP A 614 27.32 -3.80 2.51
N PRO A 615 26.49 -4.84 2.26
CA PRO A 615 25.30 -4.72 1.43
C PRO A 615 24.29 -3.71 1.99
N ARG A 616 24.38 -3.40 3.30
CA ARG A 616 23.55 -2.37 3.95
C ARG A 616 23.87 -0.94 3.50
N THR A 617 24.97 -0.75 2.78
CA THR A 617 25.19 0.52 2.08
C THR A 617 24.31 0.66 0.84
N TYR A 618 23.82 -0.42 0.24
CA TYR A 618 22.92 -0.39 -0.92
C TYR A 618 21.44 -0.55 -0.55
N LEU A 619 21.14 -1.37 0.46
CA LEU A 619 19.80 -1.65 0.96
C LEU A 619 19.80 -1.62 2.49
N THR A 620 19.14 -0.66 3.09
CA THR A 620 19.09 -0.53 4.56
C THR A 620 17.66 -0.44 5.08
N PHE A 621 17.42 -1.10 6.20
CA PHE A 621 16.13 -1.17 6.90
C PHE A 621 16.24 -0.51 8.27
N PHE A 622 15.25 0.29 8.60
CA PHE A 622 15.11 1.00 9.86
C PHE A 622 13.72 0.77 10.45
N CYS A 623 13.61 1.01 11.75
CA CYS A 623 12.36 1.35 12.39
C CYS A 623 12.51 2.67 13.14
N ILE A 624 11.43 3.13 13.77
CA ILE A 624 11.43 4.38 14.53
C ILE A 624 11.07 4.06 15.99
N GLY A 625 11.74 4.70 16.94
CA GLY A 625 11.45 4.59 18.36
C GLY A 625 11.76 5.87 19.11
N ASN A 626 11.20 5.99 20.32
CA ASN A 626 11.49 7.09 21.21
C ASN A 626 11.88 6.56 22.60
N ARG A 627 12.57 7.41 23.37
CA ARG A 627 12.93 7.13 24.75
C ARG A 627 13.05 8.44 25.52
N GLU A 628 12.29 8.57 26.61
CA GLU A 628 12.14 9.84 27.31
C GLU A 628 12.50 9.73 28.80
N VAL A 629 13.45 10.53 29.27
CA VAL A 629 13.68 10.67 30.72
C VAL A 629 12.42 11.23 31.36
N LYS A 630 12.04 10.67 32.52
CA LYS A 630 10.95 11.19 33.34
C LYS A 630 11.32 12.59 33.83
N ARG A 631 10.45 13.57 33.59
CA ARG A 631 10.66 14.96 34.01
C ARG A 631 9.72 15.34 35.15
N SER A 632 10.10 16.36 35.91
CA SER A 632 9.23 16.93 36.95
C SER A 632 7.97 17.53 36.31
N GLY A 633 6.80 17.16 36.84
CA GLY A 633 5.50 17.65 36.34
C GLY A 633 4.92 16.84 35.17
N GLU A 634 5.55 15.71 34.80
CA GLU A 634 4.94 14.73 33.90
C GLU A 634 3.68 14.11 34.53
N TYR A 635 2.74 13.65 33.70
CA TYR A 635 1.55 12.93 34.13
C TYR A 635 1.90 11.76 35.06
N GLU A 636 1.24 11.69 36.22
CA GLU A 636 1.36 10.58 37.16
C GLU A 636 0.08 9.74 37.11
N PRO A 637 0.16 8.48 36.64
CA PRO A 637 -1.02 7.62 36.54
C PRO A 637 -1.54 7.22 37.93
N SER A 638 -2.86 6.98 38.02
CA SER A 638 -3.51 6.56 39.27
C SER A 638 -3.33 5.08 39.59
N GLU A 639 -3.00 4.28 38.58
CA GLU A 639 -2.79 2.84 38.65
C GLU A 639 -1.44 2.49 38.03
N THR A 640 -1.00 1.25 38.22
CA THR A 640 0.21 0.72 37.57
C THR A 640 -0.15 -0.51 36.73
N PRO A 641 0.60 -0.80 35.66
CA PRO A 641 0.48 -2.07 34.94
C PRO A 641 0.73 -3.28 35.85
N ASP A 642 0.24 -4.45 35.42
CA ASP A 642 0.48 -5.71 36.13
C ASP A 642 1.97 -6.08 36.11
N PRO A 643 2.49 -6.70 37.18
CA PRO A 643 3.89 -7.11 37.24
C PRO A 643 4.24 -8.13 36.15
N ASP A 644 5.52 -8.17 35.76
CA ASP A 644 6.08 -9.10 34.76
C ASP A 644 5.44 -9.04 33.36
N THR A 645 4.74 -7.97 33.04
CA THR A 645 4.17 -7.71 31.70
C THR A 645 5.10 -6.90 30.80
N ASP A 646 4.86 -6.93 29.50
CA ASP A 646 5.54 -6.07 28.53
C ASP A 646 5.27 -4.59 28.83
N TYR A 647 4.05 -4.30 29.29
CA TYR A 647 3.62 -2.96 29.64
C TYR A 647 4.45 -2.34 30.77
N ILE A 648 4.63 -3.05 31.90
CA ILE A 648 5.45 -2.52 33.00
C ILE A 648 6.91 -2.37 32.58
N ARG A 649 7.46 -3.31 31.80
CA ARG A 649 8.84 -3.22 31.30
C ARG A 649 9.05 -2.00 30.41
N ALA A 650 8.17 -1.75 29.44
CA ALA A 650 8.25 -0.58 28.57
C ALA A 650 8.07 0.74 29.35
N GLN A 651 7.14 0.76 30.32
CA GLN A 651 6.91 1.90 31.20
C GLN A 651 8.13 2.24 32.06
N GLU A 652 8.79 1.24 32.64
CA GLU A 652 10.00 1.42 33.46
C GLU A 652 11.24 1.72 32.63
N ALA A 653 11.40 1.08 31.46
CA ALA A 653 12.49 1.31 30.52
C ALA A 653 12.37 2.64 29.77
N ARG A 654 11.18 3.28 29.84
CA ARG A 654 10.85 4.60 29.30
C ARG A 654 10.98 4.70 27.79
N ARG A 655 10.74 3.60 27.09
CA ARG A 655 10.89 3.48 25.63
C ARG A 655 9.70 2.79 25.00
N PHE A 656 9.44 3.12 23.76
CA PHE A 656 8.54 2.38 22.88
C PHE A 656 8.83 2.72 21.42
N MET A 657 8.33 1.89 20.50
CA MET A 657 8.38 2.25 19.08
C MET A 657 7.52 3.47 18.80
N ILE A 658 7.91 4.26 17.81
CA ILE A 658 7.02 5.19 17.13
C ILE A 658 6.44 4.40 15.97
N TYR A 659 5.11 4.28 15.93
CA TYR A 659 4.48 3.42 14.95
C TYR A 659 4.51 4.07 13.57
N VAL A 660 5.19 3.41 12.64
CA VAL A 660 5.25 3.83 11.24
C VAL A 660 3.99 3.31 10.54
N HIS A 661 2.97 4.15 10.48
CA HIS A 661 1.76 3.86 9.71
C HIS A 661 1.80 4.43 8.30
N SER A 662 2.85 5.20 7.95
CA SER A 662 3.08 5.73 6.60
C SER A 662 2.87 4.70 5.49
N LYS A 663 2.44 5.16 4.31
CA LYS A 663 2.49 4.41 3.05
C LYS A 663 2.99 5.30 1.92
N MET A 664 4.29 5.55 1.94
CA MET A 664 4.93 6.57 1.11
C MET A 664 6.21 6.03 0.46
N MET A 665 6.48 6.49 -0.77
CA MET A 665 7.76 6.29 -1.44
C MET A 665 8.22 7.57 -2.14
N ILE A 666 9.45 8.00 -1.87
CA ILE A 666 10.15 9.08 -2.58
C ILE A 666 11.23 8.47 -3.46
N VAL A 667 11.31 8.95 -4.71
CA VAL A 667 12.29 8.52 -5.70
C VAL A 667 13.05 9.73 -6.21
N ASP A 668 14.38 9.68 -6.08
CA ASP A 668 15.33 10.65 -6.63
C ASP A 668 15.07 12.12 -6.23
N ASP A 669 14.43 12.37 -5.08
CA ASP A 669 13.96 13.70 -4.61
C ASP A 669 13.00 14.42 -5.58
N GLU A 670 12.51 13.76 -6.64
CA GLU A 670 11.69 14.38 -7.71
C GLU A 670 10.27 13.81 -7.81
N TYR A 671 10.05 12.56 -7.40
CA TYR A 671 8.76 11.89 -7.49
C TYR A 671 8.36 11.31 -6.13
N ILE A 672 7.09 11.41 -5.79
CA ILE A 672 6.54 10.87 -4.54
C ILE A 672 5.24 10.11 -4.79
N ILE A 673 5.03 9.01 -4.07
CA ILE A 673 3.75 8.32 -3.90
C ILE A 673 3.31 8.48 -2.46
N VAL A 674 2.05 8.87 -2.23
CA VAL A 674 1.41 8.91 -0.91
C VAL A 674 0.01 8.30 -1.03
N GLY A 675 -0.36 7.41 -0.11
CA GLY A 675 -1.68 6.79 -0.14
C GLY A 675 -1.97 5.93 1.07
N SER A 676 -2.90 4.99 0.92
CA SER A 676 -3.30 4.04 1.95
C SER A 676 -2.66 2.65 1.78
N ALA A 677 -2.07 2.37 0.63
CA ALA A 677 -1.60 1.03 0.24
C ALA A 677 -0.25 0.65 0.85
N ASN A 678 -0.27 -0.41 1.65
CA ASN A 678 0.92 -1.00 2.23
C ASN A 678 1.74 -1.81 1.20
N ILE A 679 3.03 -2.05 1.48
CA ILE A 679 3.85 -3.00 0.69
C ILE A 679 3.62 -4.41 1.23
N ASN A 680 2.43 -4.91 0.89
CA ASN A 680 2.00 -6.29 1.09
C ASN A 680 1.00 -6.66 -0.02
N GLN A 681 0.66 -7.92 -0.15
CA GLN A 681 -0.31 -8.40 -1.12
C GLN A 681 -1.71 -7.86 -0.84
N ARG A 682 -2.16 -7.79 0.42
CA ARG A 682 -3.46 -7.21 0.80
C ARG A 682 -3.74 -5.87 0.11
N SER A 683 -2.76 -4.97 0.07
CA SER A 683 -2.91 -3.65 -0.54
C SER A 683 -2.53 -3.64 -2.03
N MET A 684 -1.55 -4.43 -2.47
CA MET A 684 -1.01 -4.38 -3.84
C MET A 684 -1.78 -5.25 -4.86
N ASP A 685 -2.65 -6.14 -4.40
CA ASP A 685 -3.35 -7.12 -5.24
C ASP A 685 -4.37 -6.49 -6.19
N GLY A 686 -5.14 -5.51 -5.70
CA GLY A 686 -6.26 -4.91 -6.42
C GLY A 686 -7.63 -5.46 -6.00
N ALA A 687 -7.72 -6.76 -5.66
CA ALA A 687 -8.98 -7.45 -5.34
C ALA A 687 -9.12 -7.85 -3.86
N ARG A 688 -8.11 -7.56 -3.02
CA ARG A 688 -8.11 -7.76 -1.57
C ARG A 688 -8.69 -6.52 -0.86
N ASP A 689 -7.86 -5.73 -0.18
CA ASP A 689 -8.33 -4.46 0.39
C ASP A 689 -8.49 -3.41 -0.71
N SER A 690 -9.46 -2.50 -0.54
CA SER A 690 -9.55 -1.35 -1.44
C SER A 690 -8.62 -0.23 -0.97
N GLU A 691 -7.78 0.29 -1.84
CA GLU A 691 -6.76 1.29 -1.53
C GLU A 691 -6.81 2.46 -2.52
N ILE A 692 -6.19 3.58 -2.15
CA ILE A 692 -6.02 4.76 -3.00
C ILE A 692 -4.64 5.37 -2.76
N ALA A 693 -3.99 5.83 -3.82
CA ALA A 693 -2.73 6.58 -3.74
C ALA A 693 -2.64 7.63 -4.84
N MET A 694 -1.93 8.71 -4.56
CA MET A 694 -1.48 9.66 -5.57
C MET A 694 -0.01 9.42 -5.86
N GLY A 695 0.40 9.68 -7.10
CA GLY A 695 1.81 9.86 -7.43
C GLY A 695 2.04 11.18 -8.15
N ALA A 696 3.06 11.90 -7.72
CA ALA A 696 3.22 13.31 -8.08
C ALA A 696 4.69 13.69 -8.29
N TYR A 697 4.91 14.68 -9.16
CA TYR A 697 6.18 15.40 -9.27
C TYR A 697 5.94 16.85 -9.69
N GLN A 698 6.90 17.70 -9.39
CA GLN A 698 6.92 19.07 -9.92
C GLN A 698 7.73 19.09 -11.23
N PRO A 699 7.12 19.42 -12.39
CA PRO A 699 7.80 19.36 -13.69
C PRO A 699 9.00 20.32 -13.81
N ASN A 700 9.08 21.35 -12.95
CA ASN A 700 10.15 22.33 -12.91
C ASN A 700 11.26 21.98 -11.91
N HIS A 701 11.10 20.92 -11.11
CA HIS A 701 12.07 20.48 -10.08
C HIS A 701 12.49 19.03 -10.28
N LEU A 702 12.90 18.68 -11.50
CA LEU A 702 13.37 17.34 -11.84
C LEU A 702 14.86 17.16 -11.61
N ALA A 703 15.26 15.97 -11.18
CA ALA A 703 16.64 15.53 -10.99
C ALA A 703 17.37 15.28 -12.32
N ALA A 704 16.92 15.80 -13.46
CA ALA A 704 17.39 15.41 -14.80
C ALA A 704 18.79 15.93 -15.13
N ARG A 705 19.08 17.21 -14.86
CA ARG A 705 20.38 17.87 -15.14
C ARG A 705 21.05 18.45 -13.90
N GLN A 706 20.27 18.64 -12.84
CA GLN A 706 20.67 19.18 -11.54
C GLN A 706 19.87 18.42 -10.48
N PRO A 707 20.31 18.39 -9.22
CA PRO A 707 19.52 17.79 -8.15
C PRO A 707 18.13 18.43 -8.04
N ALA A 708 17.10 17.62 -7.79
CA ALA A 708 15.78 18.13 -7.46
C ALA A 708 15.83 18.83 -6.09
N ARG A 709 15.31 20.05 -6.02
CA ARG A 709 15.27 20.91 -4.81
C ARG A 709 13.91 21.58 -4.62
N GLY A 710 12.85 20.91 -5.08
CA GLY A 710 11.46 21.33 -4.89
C GLY A 710 10.88 20.82 -3.57
N GLN A 711 9.56 20.80 -3.49
CA GLN A 711 8.79 20.38 -2.32
C GLN A 711 9.05 18.92 -1.92
N VAL A 712 9.25 18.00 -2.87
CA VAL A 712 9.58 16.58 -2.56
C VAL A 712 10.90 16.48 -1.80
N HIS A 713 11.94 17.20 -2.26
CA HIS A 713 13.22 17.31 -1.56
C HIS A 713 13.07 17.94 -0.17
N GLY A 714 12.34 19.06 -0.07
CA GLY A 714 12.09 19.74 1.20
C GLY A 714 11.41 18.83 2.22
N PHE A 715 10.39 18.10 1.77
CA PHE A 715 9.66 17.13 2.58
C PHE A 715 10.55 15.98 3.04
N ARG A 716 11.35 15.40 2.14
CA ARG A 716 12.29 14.31 2.49
C ARG A 716 13.35 14.77 3.49
N MET A 717 13.88 15.99 3.37
CA MET A 717 14.79 16.59 4.35
C MET A 717 14.10 16.85 5.70
N ALA A 718 12.82 17.23 5.71
CA ALA A 718 12.03 17.44 6.92
C ALA A 718 11.76 16.13 7.69
N LEU A 719 11.44 15.05 6.98
CA LEU A 719 11.33 13.70 7.56
C LEU A 719 12.68 13.22 8.10
N TRP A 720 13.76 13.41 7.35
CA TRP A 720 15.09 13.04 7.82
C TRP A 720 15.52 13.85 9.04
N TYR A 721 15.13 15.12 9.13
CA TYR A 721 15.37 15.93 10.32
C TYR A 721 14.62 15.39 11.55
N GLU A 722 13.34 15.03 11.39
CA GLU A 722 12.57 14.37 12.46
C GLU A 722 13.26 13.08 12.91
N HIS A 723 13.57 12.19 11.97
CA HIS A 723 14.07 10.87 12.27
C HIS A 723 15.51 10.87 12.78
N LEU A 724 16.37 11.72 12.24
CA LEU A 724 17.80 11.75 12.61
C LEU A 724 18.09 12.77 13.72
N GLY A 725 17.16 13.69 14.01
CA GLY A 725 17.35 14.79 14.96
C GLY A 725 18.32 15.88 14.46
N MET A 726 18.74 15.81 13.19
CA MET A 726 19.73 16.73 12.62
C MET A 726 19.64 16.81 11.09
N LEU A 727 20.25 17.86 10.53
CA LEU A 727 20.57 17.97 9.12
C LEU A 727 22.08 17.87 8.91
N ASP A 728 22.48 17.33 7.76
CA ASP A 728 23.87 17.19 7.35
C ASP A 728 23.97 17.33 5.83
N GLU A 729 25.09 17.85 5.33
CA GLU A 729 25.34 18.02 3.89
C GLU A 729 25.28 16.69 3.12
N ALA A 730 25.68 15.58 3.75
CA ALA A 730 25.60 14.25 3.13
C ALA A 730 24.15 13.89 2.76
N PHE A 731 23.16 14.36 3.52
CA PHE A 731 21.73 14.08 3.30
C PHE A 731 21.16 14.76 2.05
N LEU A 732 21.93 15.66 1.42
CA LEU A 732 21.61 16.26 0.13
C LEU A 732 21.87 15.31 -1.06
N HIS A 733 22.61 14.22 -0.81
CA HIS A 733 23.02 13.20 -1.77
C HIS A 733 22.74 11.78 -1.24
N PRO A 734 21.46 11.37 -1.10
CA PRO A 734 21.11 10.09 -0.50
C PRO A 734 21.63 8.87 -1.27
N GLU A 735 21.94 9.02 -2.56
CA GLU A 735 22.62 7.99 -3.33
C GLU A 735 24.03 7.72 -2.81
N SER A 736 24.72 8.72 -2.26
CA SER A 736 26.14 8.59 -1.92
C SER A 736 26.41 7.55 -0.83
N GLU A 737 27.57 6.93 -0.91
CA GLU A 737 28.03 6.00 0.13
C GLU A 737 28.25 6.72 1.47
N GLU A 738 28.75 7.97 1.43
CA GLU A 738 28.89 8.81 2.63
C GLU A 738 27.56 9.00 3.36
N CYS A 739 26.50 9.31 2.61
CA CYS A 739 25.16 9.43 3.19
C CYS A 739 24.68 8.10 3.77
N ALA A 740 24.77 7.01 3.01
CA ALA A 740 24.30 5.71 3.46
C ALA A 740 25.01 5.26 4.75
N ARG A 741 26.34 5.41 4.82
CA ARG A 741 27.12 5.12 6.02
C ARG A 741 26.72 6.03 7.19
N LYS A 742 26.64 7.35 6.98
CA LYS A 742 26.28 8.29 8.05
C LYS A 742 24.90 8.01 8.63
N VAL A 743 23.89 7.75 7.79
CA VAL A 743 22.54 7.39 8.24
C VAL A 743 22.56 6.08 9.03
N ASN A 744 23.25 5.05 8.53
CA ASN A 744 23.39 3.77 9.23
C ASN A 744 24.10 3.92 10.58
N ASP A 745 25.20 4.69 10.65
CA ASP A 745 25.97 4.91 11.88
C ASP A 745 25.14 5.65 12.94
N ILE A 746 24.35 6.66 12.53
CA ILE A 746 23.42 7.35 13.42
C ILE A 746 22.35 6.39 13.94
N ALA A 747 21.75 5.59 13.04
CA ALA A 747 20.68 4.68 13.39
C ALA A 747 21.15 3.52 14.29
N GLU A 748 22.39 3.06 14.11
CA GLU A 748 23.02 2.07 14.99
C GLU A 748 23.28 2.66 16.38
N LYS A 749 23.82 3.89 16.45
CA LYS A 749 23.98 4.60 17.73
C LYS A 749 22.63 4.82 18.44
N TYR A 750 21.57 5.15 17.72
CA TYR A 750 20.25 5.34 18.32
C TYR A 750 19.64 4.02 18.75
N TRP A 751 19.86 2.92 18.02
CA TRP A 751 19.51 1.58 18.49
C TRP A 751 20.23 1.23 19.81
N ASP A 752 21.52 1.52 19.93
CA ASP A 752 22.28 1.28 21.17
C ASP A 752 21.69 2.07 22.35
N LEU A 753 21.35 3.35 22.14
CA LEU A 753 20.73 4.20 23.16
C LEU A 753 19.30 3.74 23.51
N TYR A 754 18.52 3.31 22.52
CA TYR A 754 17.17 2.79 22.71
C TYR A 754 17.18 1.47 23.48
N SER A 755 18.08 0.56 23.10
CA SER A 755 18.15 -0.80 23.63
C SER A 755 18.91 -0.94 24.95
N SER A 756 19.74 0.05 25.32
CA SER A 756 20.49 0.07 26.59
C SER A 756 19.60 -0.08 27.83
N GLU A 757 20.10 -0.72 28.88
CA GLU A 757 19.44 -0.79 30.19
C GLU A 757 19.46 0.55 30.94
N SER A 758 20.48 1.38 30.69
CA SER A 758 20.62 2.69 31.33
C SER A 758 20.00 3.81 30.49
N LEU A 759 19.39 4.79 31.16
CA LEU A 759 18.84 5.99 30.52
C LEU A 759 19.47 7.26 31.11
N GLU A 760 20.29 7.95 30.32
CA GLU A 760 20.98 9.19 30.74
C GLU A 760 20.31 10.47 30.22
N GLY A 761 19.57 10.37 29.11
CA GLY A 761 18.92 11.49 28.43
C GLY A 761 17.88 11.00 27.43
N ASP A 762 17.11 11.93 26.88
CA ASP A 762 16.17 11.60 25.79
C ASP A 762 16.93 11.08 24.57
N LEU A 763 16.25 10.26 23.76
CA LEU A 763 16.79 9.82 22.49
C LEU A 763 17.01 11.04 21.56
N PRO A 764 18.20 11.24 20.96
CA PRO A 764 18.50 12.47 20.21
C PRO A 764 17.75 12.60 18.86
N GLY A 765 17.27 11.49 18.34
CA GLY A 765 16.43 11.35 17.15
C GLY A 765 15.78 9.97 17.21
N HIS A 766 14.99 9.62 16.22
CA HIS A 766 14.09 8.48 16.31
C HIS A 766 14.47 7.28 15.42
N LEU A 767 15.32 7.46 14.40
CA LEU A 767 15.67 6.42 13.45
C LEU A 767 16.53 5.35 14.11
N LEU A 768 16.02 4.12 14.18
CA LEU A 768 16.72 2.97 14.72
C LEU A 768 17.09 2.04 13.57
N ARG A 769 18.30 1.50 13.58
CA ARG A 769 18.62 0.36 12.71
C ARG A 769 17.61 -0.77 13.01
N TYR A 770 16.99 -1.35 11.98
CA TYR A 770 16.09 -2.47 12.20
C TYR A 770 16.87 -3.63 12.86
N PRO A 771 16.36 -4.26 13.94
CA PRO A 771 17.19 -5.03 14.86
C PRO A 771 17.55 -6.44 14.37
N VAL A 772 18.09 -6.54 13.16
CA VAL A 772 18.54 -7.77 12.51
C VAL A 772 19.97 -7.65 11.98
N GLY A 773 20.64 -8.80 11.91
CA GLY A 773 21.89 -9.00 11.18
C GLY A 773 21.64 -9.46 9.75
N VAL A 774 22.64 -9.27 8.89
CA VAL A 774 22.68 -9.82 7.53
C VAL A 774 23.94 -10.67 7.42
N SER A 775 23.79 -11.96 7.14
CA SER A 775 24.90 -12.88 6.97
C SER A 775 25.68 -12.59 5.69
N SER A 776 26.87 -13.18 5.54
CA SER A 776 27.66 -13.07 4.31
C SER A 776 26.93 -13.56 3.07
N ASP A 777 25.95 -14.46 3.23
CA ASP A 777 25.15 -15.06 2.17
C ASP A 777 23.76 -14.42 2.02
N GLY A 778 23.44 -13.39 2.81
CA GLY A 778 22.19 -12.63 2.71
C GLY A 778 21.05 -13.15 3.56
N ASP A 779 21.29 -14.14 4.42
CA ASP A 779 20.30 -14.57 5.40
C ASP A 779 20.14 -13.53 6.51
N VAL A 780 18.89 -13.25 6.89
CA VAL A 780 18.58 -12.35 8.00
C VAL A 780 18.67 -13.11 9.33
N THR A 781 19.49 -12.60 10.25
CA THR A 781 19.77 -13.23 11.55
C THR A 781 19.37 -12.34 12.72
N GLU A 782 19.23 -12.94 13.91
CA GLU A 782 19.08 -12.17 15.15
C GLU A 782 20.35 -11.35 15.43
N LEU A 783 20.19 -10.20 16.09
CA LEU A 783 21.32 -9.48 16.67
C LEU A 783 21.74 -10.19 17.99
N PRO A 784 23.04 -10.23 18.33
CA PRO A 784 23.48 -10.82 19.59
C PRO A 784 22.78 -10.20 20.81
N GLY A 785 22.07 -11.02 21.59
CA GLY A 785 21.31 -10.58 22.77
C GLY A 785 19.89 -10.08 22.49
N PHE A 786 19.46 -10.03 21.23
CA PHE A 786 18.14 -9.53 20.81
C PHE A 786 17.39 -10.57 19.96
N GLU A 787 17.18 -11.76 20.54
CA GLU A 787 16.21 -12.73 20.00
C GLU A 787 14.79 -12.15 20.02
N PHE A 788 14.48 -11.37 21.07
CA PHE A 788 13.22 -10.69 21.28
C PHE A 788 13.38 -9.16 21.13
N PHE A 789 12.29 -8.47 20.80
CA PHE A 789 12.29 -7.01 20.89
C PHE A 789 12.50 -6.56 22.34
N PRO A 790 13.13 -5.38 22.56
CA PRO A 790 13.28 -4.86 23.91
C PRO A 790 11.94 -4.79 24.64
N ASP A 791 11.93 -5.20 25.91
CA ASP A 791 10.77 -5.24 26.81
C ASP A 791 9.71 -6.31 26.50
N THR A 792 9.86 -7.11 25.43
CA THR A 792 8.87 -8.14 25.03
C THR A 792 9.42 -9.56 25.14
N LYS A 793 8.58 -10.54 24.81
CA LYS A 793 8.97 -11.94 24.54
C LYS A 793 8.68 -12.31 23.08
N ALA A 794 8.50 -11.31 22.22
CA ALA A 794 8.17 -11.47 20.82
C ALA A 794 9.43 -11.53 19.96
N ARG A 795 9.57 -12.59 19.17
CA ARG A 795 10.77 -12.82 18.35
C ARG A 795 10.86 -11.75 17.27
N VAL A 796 12.05 -11.16 17.11
CA VAL A 796 12.31 -10.14 16.07
C VAL A 796 12.13 -10.72 14.67
N LEU A 797 12.57 -11.96 14.47
CA LEU A 797 12.52 -12.66 13.19
C LEU A 797 11.12 -13.20 12.84
N GLY A 798 10.14 -13.05 13.74
CA GLY A 798 8.83 -13.64 13.58
C GLY A 798 8.82 -15.17 13.72
N THR A 799 7.62 -15.73 13.53
CA THR A 799 7.36 -17.16 13.54
C THR A 799 6.26 -17.46 12.53
N LYS A 800 6.50 -18.41 11.62
CA LYS A 800 5.47 -18.93 10.72
C LYS A 800 4.28 -19.45 11.54
N SER A 801 3.07 -19.01 11.18
CA SER A 801 1.85 -19.53 11.78
C SER A 801 1.44 -20.86 11.15
N GLU A 802 1.03 -21.82 11.99
CA GLU A 802 0.48 -23.11 11.55
C GLU A 802 -1.06 -23.07 11.42
N TYR A 803 -1.70 -21.95 11.75
CA TYR A 803 -3.17 -21.83 11.76
C TYR A 803 -3.71 -20.61 11.00
N LEU A 804 -2.93 -19.54 10.84
CA LEU A 804 -3.33 -18.41 10.00
C LEU A 804 -2.91 -18.68 8.56
N PRO A 805 -3.86 -18.77 7.60
CA PRO A 805 -3.50 -18.93 6.21
C PRO A 805 -2.79 -17.66 5.69
N PRO A 806 -1.81 -17.79 4.77
CA PRO A 806 -1.05 -16.66 4.26
C PRO A 806 -1.91 -15.52 3.70
N ILE A 807 -3.04 -15.83 3.07
CA ILE A 807 -3.98 -14.82 2.52
C ILE A 807 -4.45 -13.77 3.54
N LEU A 808 -4.43 -14.08 4.84
CA LEU A 808 -4.78 -13.11 5.90
C LEU A 808 -3.60 -12.24 6.33
N THR A 809 -2.38 -12.76 6.23
CA THR A 809 -1.14 -12.17 6.78
C THR A 809 -0.18 -11.67 5.71
N THR A 810 -0.57 -11.76 4.43
CA THR A 810 0.23 -11.35 3.27
C THR A 810 -0.35 -10.18 2.52
#